data_AF-A0A4V1ZVM7-F1
#
_entry.id   AF-A0A4V1ZVM7-F1
#
_cell.length_a   1.000
_cell.length_b   1.000
_cell.length_c   1.000
_cell.angle_alpha   90.00
_cell.angle_beta   90.00
_cell.angle_gamma   90.00
#
_symmetry.space_group_name_H-M   'P 1'
#
loop_
_entity.id
_entity.type
_entity.pdbx_description
1 polymer ?
#
loop_
_entity_poly.entity_id
_entity_poly.type
_entity_poly.pdbx_seq_one_letter_code
_entity_poly.pdbx_strand_id
1 'polypeptide(L)'
;VKTNLVEGALIVVFVLVIFLGNLRAGLIVASAIPISLLFAMALMNLFGVSANLMSLGAIDFGLIVDGAVIIVEATLHHLALRKSRKPLTQAEMDEEVYHSASAIRSSAAFGEIIILIVYIPILTLTGIEGKMFRPMAQTVGFAILGALILSLTYIPMMCALVLPKRMSDKKNFSDKMMDFFQRVYEPLIRGAIRLKYLVAGLALAFVIIAVVLFRNMGGEFIPQLEEGDYAIEFVLPQGSSLSQTIETVLLAQRMLREFPEVKMVVGKSGAADVATDPMPPEATDLIVVLKDKKEWTSTKDFYELAEMMGDKLSTIPGVIAEPSQPIQMRFNEMMTGIRQDVAIKIFGEDLDSLAIYADKVANAIRPIKGITQPQVERTDGLPQITIEYDRARLSSYALNIEDVNHVVSAAFAGQVAGSVYENERKFDLVVRLDSSNRNSLDDVSNLYIPMKDGNQIPLSQVATVTFKSGPAQISRESGKRRIYISFNVSGRDVQTVVQDAQKVLAEKIKLPVGYYYTYGGTFENLEKASARLMIVVPLALLLIFFLLYVTFHSVKNAALIFTAIPMSAIGGVLALLARGMPFSISAGVGFIALFGVAVLNGIVLIGTFNQLKKDGLTDVVRIVLEGTRIRLRPVLMTAAVAALGFLPMALSNGAGAEVQRPLATVVIGGLLSATFLTLFVLPCLYIIFSRRPKIHPKTPVVVSLMILVLTLPTALSAQQPAGRTLTIAEVIGLAKNNLQYSVNNQQIAKGRLQVGSVTIATKTGIFAENEDFRPSDDQGILKIGLSQGIAWPGLYKAQKNLYQEQRKYFETNGRLLDAEIKKDVRAIYYQLWYLQNKQTLFSRLDSIYSTLRDAAVLKVRTGDSPGLDSISANVKMAELRALLKQLENEVQIQQTALMRNLNSRELIYAPLAPLEKLPVVIAQPDSIHPVLALQNQNVSIARADVKVIRNQNRPEFSGRVFSQRLWGASDPFSGFSVMASVPLFGGNAYRSKVRTAQAEMMIQQTRYDYEKQLFESRQSNAAQEVVKNESLLSFYENAGLRQADEIIKASSLAYRSGEISFAEASQYLTQAIEIRKNYLESLNKYNHSVIQYYYYINQ
;
A
#
# COMPACT_ATOMS: atom_id res chain seq x y z
N VAL A 1 -9.55 -28.07 -11.98
CA VAL A 1 -10.89 -27.40 -11.93
C VAL A 1 -12.04 -28.35 -12.28
N LYS A 2 -12.10 -28.95 -13.49
CA LYS A 2 -13.19 -29.87 -13.88
C LYS A 2 -13.45 -31.00 -12.87
N THR A 3 -12.39 -31.70 -12.46
CA THR A 3 -12.45 -32.78 -11.45
C THR A 3 -13.02 -32.26 -10.14
N ASN A 4 -12.46 -31.18 -9.58
CA ASN A 4 -12.92 -30.59 -8.32
C ASN A 4 -14.41 -30.19 -8.35
N LEU A 5 -14.89 -29.59 -9.46
CA LEU A 5 -16.30 -29.21 -9.60
C LEU A 5 -17.21 -30.44 -9.71
N VAL A 6 -16.81 -31.46 -10.47
CA VAL A 6 -17.60 -32.70 -10.60
C VAL A 6 -17.63 -33.47 -9.28
N GLU A 7 -16.48 -33.65 -8.63
CA GLU A 7 -16.37 -34.30 -7.33
C GLU A 7 -17.16 -33.55 -6.26
N GLY A 8 -17.04 -32.22 -6.21
CA GLY A 8 -17.80 -31.38 -5.29
C GLY A 8 -19.31 -31.53 -5.48
N ALA A 9 -19.79 -31.44 -6.73
CA ALA A 9 -21.21 -31.63 -7.04
C ALA A 9 -21.70 -33.04 -6.66
N LEU A 10 -20.93 -34.09 -6.99
CA LEU A 10 -21.29 -35.47 -6.64
C LEU A 10 -21.32 -35.71 -5.14
N ILE A 11 -20.36 -35.16 -4.39
CA ILE A 11 -20.33 -35.23 -2.92
C ILE A 11 -21.56 -34.54 -2.34
N VAL A 12 -21.89 -33.33 -2.81
CA VAL A 12 -23.09 -32.61 -2.36
C VAL A 12 -24.36 -33.41 -2.64
N VAL A 13 -24.53 -33.94 -3.85
CA VAL A 13 -25.70 -34.78 -4.20
C VAL A 13 -25.78 -36.01 -3.30
N PHE A 14 -24.65 -36.69 -3.06
CA PHE A 14 -24.59 -37.85 -2.19
C PHE A 14 -25.02 -37.53 -0.75
N VAL A 15 -24.50 -36.43 -0.18
CA VAL A 15 -24.85 -35.97 1.18
C VAL A 15 -26.34 -35.59 1.25
N LEU A 16 -26.87 -34.89 0.24
CA LEU A 16 -28.28 -34.52 0.18
C LEU A 16 -29.21 -35.73 0.19
N VAL A 17 -28.90 -36.76 -0.61
CA VAL A 17 -29.70 -37.99 -0.66
C VAL A 17 -29.67 -38.73 0.69
N ILE A 18 -28.52 -38.75 1.36
CA ILE A 18 -28.38 -39.36 2.70
C ILE A 18 -29.23 -38.64 3.74
N PHE A 19 -29.15 -37.31 3.80
CA PHE A 19 -29.84 -36.52 4.83
C PHE A 19 -31.34 -36.37 4.58
N LEU A 20 -31.80 -36.25 3.33
CA LEU A 20 -33.23 -36.14 3.03
C LEU A 20 -33.95 -37.50 3.06
N GLY A 21 -33.22 -38.61 2.89
CA GLY A 21 -33.78 -39.97 2.88
C GLY A 21 -34.77 -40.24 1.74
N ASN A 22 -34.95 -39.29 0.82
CA ASN A 22 -35.81 -39.37 -0.34
C ASN A 22 -35.01 -38.95 -1.58
N LEU A 23 -34.80 -39.92 -2.48
CA LEU A 23 -34.03 -39.70 -3.71
C LEU A 23 -34.63 -38.59 -4.58
N ARG A 24 -35.96 -38.46 -4.62
CA ARG A 24 -36.64 -37.40 -5.41
C ARG A 24 -36.34 -36.02 -4.85
N ALA A 25 -36.40 -35.87 -3.53
CA ALA A 25 -36.09 -34.61 -2.86
C ALA A 25 -34.62 -34.21 -3.08
N GLY A 26 -33.70 -35.16 -2.95
CA GLY A 26 -32.29 -34.94 -3.25
C GLY A 26 -32.04 -34.52 -4.70
N LEU A 27 -32.71 -35.14 -5.67
CA LEU A 27 -32.59 -34.79 -7.09
C LEU A 27 -33.18 -33.41 -7.44
N ILE A 28 -34.25 -32.97 -6.76
CA ILE A 28 -34.82 -31.62 -6.92
C ILE A 28 -33.82 -30.56 -6.45
N VAL A 29 -33.17 -30.78 -5.31
CA VAL A 29 -32.12 -29.85 -4.84
C VAL A 29 -30.91 -29.90 -5.77
N ALA A 30 -30.51 -31.10 -6.20
CA ALA A 30 -29.39 -31.29 -7.10
C ALA A 30 -29.57 -30.56 -8.45
N SER A 31 -30.80 -30.48 -8.98
CA SER A 31 -31.06 -29.79 -10.25
C SER A 31 -30.89 -28.27 -10.15
N ALA A 32 -30.89 -27.69 -8.94
CA ALA A 32 -30.59 -26.26 -8.74
C ALA A 32 -29.13 -25.91 -9.07
N ILE A 33 -28.19 -26.85 -8.89
CA ILE A 33 -26.76 -26.65 -9.14
C ILE A 33 -26.48 -26.29 -10.61
N PRO A 34 -26.85 -27.11 -11.62
CA PRO A 34 -26.57 -26.79 -13.01
C PRO A 34 -27.35 -25.56 -13.50
N ILE A 35 -28.58 -25.34 -13.02
CA ILE A 35 -29.41 -24.21 -13.47
C ILE A 35 -28.86 -22.88 -12.94
N SER A 36 -28.44 -22.82 -11.67
CA SER A 36 -27.79 -21.64 -11.10
C SER A 36 -26.44 -21.35 -11.73
N LEU A 37 -25.67 -22.39 -12.10
CA LEU A 37 -24.43 -22.23 -12.87
C LEU A 37 -24.69 -21.70 -14.29
N LEU A 38 -25.71 -22.20 -15.00
CA LEU A 38 -26.10 -21.68 -16.31
C LEU A 38 -26.49 -20.20 -16.22
N PHE A 39 -27.23 -19.83 -15.18
CA PHE A 39 -27.57 -18.45 -14.88
C PHE A 39 -26.32 -17.60 -14.62
N ALA A 40 -25.37 -18.12 -13.82
CA ALA A 40 -24.11 -17.44 -13.55
C ALA A 40 -23.27 -17.25 -14.81
N MET A 41 -23.15 -18.28 -15.66
CA MET A 41 -22.42 -18.20 -16.93
C MET A 41 -23.06 -17.20 -17.91
N ALA A 42 -24.39 -17.14 -17.96
CA ALA A 42 -25.11 -16.15 -18.78
C ALA A 42 -24.80 -14.71 -18.32
N LEU A 43 -24.81 -14.47 -17.00
CA LEU A 43 -24.43 -13.16 -16.45
C LEU A 43 -22.94 -12.86 -16.63
N MET A 44 -22.05 -13.84 -16.48
CA MET A 44 -20.62 -13.66 -16.76
C MET A 44 -20.40 -13.21 -18.20
N ASN A 45 -21.11 -13.81 -19.17
CA ASN A 45 -21.05 -13.38 -20.57
C ASN A 45 -21.59 -11.95 -20.75
N LEU A 46 -22.71 -11.62 -20.09
CA LEU A 46 -23.31 -10.27 -20.16
C LEU A 46 -22.40 -9.18 -19.56
N PHE A 47 -21.70 -9.48 -18.47
CA PHE A 47 -20.83 -8.54 -17.76
C PHE A 47 -19.35 -8.62 -18.19
N GLY A 48 -19.01 -9.45 -19.18
CA GLY A 48 -17.64 -9.60 -19.69
C GLY A 48 -16.65 -10.22 -18.70
N VAL A 49 -17.12 -11.08 -17.80
CA VAL A 49 -16.28 -11.79 -16.81
C VAL A 49 -15.71 -13.06 -17.44
N SER A 50 -14.39 -13.14 -17.58
CA SER A 50 -13.72 -14.32 -18.14
C SER A 50 -13.87 -15.55 -17.23
N ALA A 51 -14.12 -16.72 -17.82
CA ALA A 51 -14.06 -18.00 -17.13
C ALA A 51 -12.59 -18.46 -17.00
N ASN A 52 -12.00 -18.25 -15.83
CA ASN A 52 -10.63 -18.63 -15.51
C ASN A 52 -10.58 -19.36 -14.17
N LEU A 53 -9.40 -19.79 -13.76
CA LEU A 53 -9.22 -20.55 -12.53
C LEU A 53 -9.66 -19.77 -11.28
N MET A 54 -9.52 -18.44 -11.29
CA MET A 54 -9.89 -17.57 -10.17
C MET A 54 -11.40 -17.32 -10.12
N SER A 55 -12.08 -17.16 -11.26
CA SER A 55 -13.53 -16.94 -11.30
C SER A 55 -14.34 -18.20 -11.04
N LEU A 56 -13.88 -19.36 -11.53
CA LEU A 56 -14.55 -20.65 -11.31
C LEU A 56 -14.10 -21.36 -10.02
N GLY A 57 -12.94 -21.00 -9.50
CA GLY A 57 -12.24 -21.74 -8.45
C GLY A 57 -12.87 -21.67 -7.05
N ALA A 58 -13.76 -20.72 -6.80
CA ALA A 58 -14.39 -20.53 -5.49
C ALA A 58 -15.88 -20.84 -5.47
N ILE A 59 -16.41 -21.47 -6.53
CA ILE A 59 -17.82 -21.84 -6.57
C ILE A 59 -18.03 -23.07 -5.68
N ASP A 60 -18.62 -22.84 -4.51
CA ASP A 60 -19.13 -23.92 -3.67
C ASP A 60 -20.60 -24.18 -3.94
N PHE A 61 -20.90 -25.42 -4.31
CA PHE A 61 -22.25 -25.90 -4.50
C PHE A 61 -23.05 -25.93 -3.22
N GLY A 62 -22.38 -26.10 -2.07
CA GLY A 62 -23.05 -26.14 -0.79
C GLY A 62 -23.75 -24.83 -0.44
N LEU A 63 -23.08 -23.69 -0.69
CA LEU A 63 -23.69 -22.36 -0.55
C LEU A 63 -24.83 -22.11 -1.53
N ILE A 64 -24.71 -22.64 -2.74
CA ILE A 64 -25.70 -22.45 -3.81
C ILE A 64 -27.00 -23.23 -3.52
N VAL A 65 -26.90 -24.43 -2.96
CA VAL A 65 -28.09 -25.27 -2.71
C VAL A 65 -28.75 -25.00 -1.37
N ASP A 66 -28.15 -24.20 -0.49
CA ASP A 66 -28.59 -24.06 0.90
C ASP A 66 -30.06 -23.61 1.03
N GLY A 67 -30.47 -22.54 0.32
CA GLY A 67 -31.87 -22.10 0.36
C GLY A 67 -32.83 -23.10 -0.27
N ALA A 68 -32.41 -23.83 -1.31
CA ALA A 68 -33.20 -24.91 -1.89
C ALA A 68 -33.40 -26.06 -0.89
N VAL A 69 -32.35 -26.44 -0.15
CA VAL A 69 -32.41 -27.46 0.93
C VAL A 69 -33.38 -27.04 2.01
N ILE A 70 -33.30 -25.79 2.49
CA ILE A 70 -34.15 -25.28 3.56
C ILE A 70 -35.65 -25.37 3.16
N ILE A 71 -35.99 -25.05 1.91
CA ILE A 71 -37.36 -25.10 1.40
C ILE A 71 -37.84 -26.55 1.20
N VAL A 72 -37.00 -27.42 0.64
CA VAL A 72 -37.35 -28.83 0.42
C VAL A 72 -37.52 -29.57 1.75
N GLU A 73 -36.64 -29.34 2.73
CA GLU A 73 -36.76 -29.95 4.06
C GLU A 73 -37.98 -29.42 4.82
N ALA A 74 -38.26 -28.12 4.71
CA ALA A 74 -39.46 -27.52 5.28
C ALA A 74 -40.75 -28.17 4.75
N THR A 75 -40.84 -28.32 3.42
CA THR A 75 -42.00 -28.93 2.76
C THR A 75 -42.15 -30.41 3.10
N LEU A 76 -41.06 -31.18 3.14
CA LEU A 76 -41.09 -32.57 3.58
C LEU A 76 -41.53 -32.71 5.04
N HIS A 77 -40.99 -31.88 5.93
CA HIS A 77 -41.35 -31.89 7.35
C HIS A 77 -42.82 -31.48 7.56
N HIS A 78 -43.32 -30.50 6.79
CA HIS A 78 -44.73 -30.09 6.82
C HIS A 78 -45.65 -31.22 6.38
N LEU A 79 -45.32 -31.91 5.28
CA LEU A 79 -46.07 -33.05 4.76
C LEU A 79 -46.02 -34.26 5.71
N ALA A 80 -44.91 -34.47 6.43
CA ALA A 80 -44.74 -35.56 7.39
C ALA A 80 -45.56 -35.37 8.69
N LEU A 81 -45.80 -34.12 9.11
CA LEU A 81 -46.59 -33.79 10.31
C LEU A 81 -48.11 -33.91 10.11
N ARG A 82 -48.56 -34.14 8.87
CA ARG A 82 -49.99 -34.20 8.53
C ARG A 82 -50.63 -35.48 9.09
N LYS A 83 -51.75 -35.32 9.82
CA LYS A 83 -52.50 -36.44 10.41
C LYS A 83 -53.37 -37.23 9.41
N SER A 84 -53.63 -36.68 8.22
CA SER A 84 -54.51 -37.30 7.21
C SER A 84 -53.75 -38.27 6.30
N ARG A 85 -54.25 -39.51 6.19
CA ARG A 85 -53.61 -40.64 5.47
C ARG A 85 -54.01 -40.77 3.99
N LYS A 86 -54.80 -39.85 3.45
CA LYS A 86 -55.27 -39.90 2.05
C LYS A 86 -54.20 -39.34 1.10
N PRO A 87 -54.04 -39.92 -0.11
CA PRO A 87 -53.16 -39.36 -1.13
C PRO A 87 -53.68 -37.98 -1.54
N LEU A 88 -52.78 -37.00 -1.60
CA LEU A 88 -53.10 -35.64 -1.99
C LEU A 88 -53.48 -35.57 -3.48
N THR A 89 -54.53 -34.81 -3.79
CA THR A 89 -54.76 -34.34 -5.17
C THR A 89 -53.71 -33.29 -5.55
N GLN A 90 -53.57 -32.96 -6.85
CA GLN A 90 -52.55 -31.97 -7.26
C GLN A 90 -52.84 -30.60 -6.66
N ALA A 91 -54.10 -30.15 -6.66
CA ALA A 91 -54.49 -28.85 -6.08
C ALA A 91 -54.18 -28.78 -4.57
N GLU A 92 -54.46 -29.84 -3.81
CA GLU A 92 -54.11 -29.89 -2.39
C GLU A 92 -52.58 -29.93 -2.17
N MET A 93 -51.82 -30.60 -3.06
CA MET A 93 -50.36 -30.60 -2.99
C MET A 93 -49.77 -29.21 -3.25
N ASP A 94 -50.30 -28.49 -4.24
CA ASP A 94 -49.87 -27.14 -4.59
C ASP A 94 -50.11 -26.17 -3.42
N GLU A 95 -51.26 -26.28 -2.75
CA GLU A 95 -51.63 -25.45 -1.59
C GLU A 95 -50.75 -25.76 -0.37
N GLU A 96 -50.53 -27.04 -0.04
CA GLU A 96 -49.68 -27.44 1.09
C GLU A 96 -48.22 -27.02 0.89
N VAL A 97 -47.68 -27.19 -0.33
CA VAL A 97 -46.32 -26.74 -0.67
C VAL A 97 -46.24 -25.21 -0.63
N TYR A 98 -47.25 -24.49 -1.12
CA TYR A 98 -47.29 -23.03 -1.07
C TYR A 98 -47.28 -22.51 0.37
N HIS A 99 -48.10 -23.09 1.26
CA HIS A 99 -48.14 -22.71 2.68
C HIS A 99 -46.80 -22.95 3.37
N SER A 100 -46.21 -24.13 3.19
CA SER A 100 -44.90 -24.47 3.78
C SER A 100 -43.77 -23.59 3.23
N ALA A 101 -43.70 -23.42 1.92
CA ALA A 101 -42.65 -22.61 1.28
C ALA A 101 -42.78 -21.13 1.67
N SER A 102 -44.00 -20.58 1.71
CA SER A 102 -44.25 -19.18 2.10
C SER A 102 -43.84 -18.88 3.55
N ALA A 103 -44.05 -19.83 4.47
CA ALA A 103 -43.68 -19.66 5.88
C ALA A 103 -42.17 -19.50 6.10
N ILE A 104 -41.35 -20.14 5.27
CA ILE A 104 -39.88 -20.17 5.41
C ILE A 104 -39.16 -19.30 4.36
N ARG A 105 -39.90 -18.80 3.36
CA ARG A 105 -39.42 -17.91 2.28
C ARG A 105 -38.56 -16.77 2.79
N SER A 106 -39.03 -16.03 3.79
CA SER A 106 -38.31 -14.88 4.33
C SER A 106 -36.97 -15.29 4.93
N SER A 107 -36.93 -16.36 5.72
CA SER A 107 -35.71 -16.83 6.38
C SER A 107 -34.67 -17.35 5.38
N ALA A 108 -35.10 -18.08 4.34
CA ALA A 108 -34.20 -18.59 3.29
C ALA A 108 -33.67 -17.44 2.41
N ALA A 109 -34.55 -16.55 1.92
CA ALA A 109 -34.17 -15.45 1.05
C ALA A 109 -33.27 -14.42 1.74
N PHE A 110 -33.55 -14.03 2.99
CA PHE A 110 -32.68 -13.12 3.75
C PHE A 110 -31.30 -13.74 3.99
N GLY A 111 -31.26 -15.05 4.19
CA GLY A 111 -30.03 -15.83 4.28
C GLY A 111 -29.14 -15.69 3.05
N GLU A 112 -29.69 -15.99 1.88
CA GLU A 112 -28.98 -15.89 0.60
C GLU A 112 -28.60 -14.44 0.26
N ILE A 113 -29.46 -13.46 0.60
CA ILE A 113 -29.16 -12.03 0.46
C ILE A 113 -27.98 -11.62 1.35
N ILE A 114 -27.90 -12.11 2.58
CA ILE A 114 -26.75 -11.84 3.46
C ILE A 114 -25.47 -12.41 2.86
N ILE A 115 -25.50 -13.65 2.36
CA ILE A 115 -24.33 -14.23 1.69
C ILE A 115 -23.94 -13.40 0.47
N LEU A 116 -24.88 -13.00 -0.39
CA LEU A 116 -24.62 -12.14 -1.55
C LEU A 116 -23.99 -10.80 -1.14
N ILE A 117 -24.53 -10.15 -0.12
CA ILE A 117 -24.08 -8.84 0.34
C ILE A 117 -22.69 -8.91 0.97
N VAL A 118 -22.34 -10.01 1.62
CA VAL A 118 -21.01 -10.27 2.18
C VAL A 118 -19.90 -10.28 1.12
N TYR A 119 -20.23 -10.59 -0.15
CA TYR A 119 -19.30 -10.48 -1.27
C TYR A 119 -19.17 -9.07 -1.86
N ILE A 120 -20.09 -8.14 -1.58
CA ILE A 120 -20.03 -6.76 -2.10
C ILE A 120 -18.74 -6.02 -1.66
N PRO A 121 -18.31 -6.08 -0.38
CA PRO A 121 -17.07 -5.44 0.04
C PRO A 121 -15.83 -5.94 -0.73
N ILE A 122 -15.82 -7.20 -1.17
CA ILE A 122 -14.74 -7.76 -2.01
C ILE A 122 -14.69 -7.06 -3.38
N LEU A 123 -15.84 -6.64 -3.92
CA LEU A 123 -15.90 -5.86 -5.17
C LEU A 123 -15.22 -4.49 -5.05
N THR A 124 -15.01 -3.99 -3.83
CA THR A 124 -14.33 -2.70 -3.58
C THR A 124 -12.80 -2.80 -3.58
N LEU A 125 -12.24 -4.02 -3.54
CA LEU A 125 -10.80 -4.24 -3.65
C LEU A 125 -10.30 -3.66 -4.97
N THR A 126 -9.24 -2.84 -4.92
CA THR A 126 -8.64 -2.19 -6.10
C THR A 126 -7.36 -2.91 -6.50
N GLY A 127 -6.59 -2.38 -7.45
CA GLY A 127 -5.26 -2.93 -7.76
C GLY A 127 -5.27 -4.39 -8.23
N ILE A 128 -4.26 -5.14 -7.78
CA ILE A 128 -3.99 -6.52 -8.19
C ILE A 128 -4.96 -7.48 -7.49
N GLU A 129 -5.16 -7.30 -6.19
CA GLU A 129 -6.12 -8.06 -5.41
C GLU A 129 -7.54 -7.92 -5.98
N GLY A 130 -7.91 -6.73 -6.45
CA GLY A 130 -9.18 -6.51 -7.14
C GLY A 130 -9.27 -7.25 -8.48
N LYS A 131 -8.21 -7.23 -9.29
CA LYS A 131 -8.18 -7.97 -10.57
C LYS A 131 -8.29 -9.48 -10.39
N MET A 132 -7.76 -10.01 -9.28
CA MET A 132 -7.79 -11.44 -8.98
C MET A 132 -9.09 -11.90 -8.30
N PHE A 133 -9.62 -11.15 -7.34
CA PHE A 133 -10.76 -11.59 -6.50
C PHE A 133 -12.12 -10.98 -6.92
N ARG A 134 -12.18 -9.90 -7.69
CA ARG A 134 -13.48 -9.39 -8.20
C ARG A 134 -14.20 -10.40 -9.11
N PRO A 135 -13.53 -11.03 -10.11
CA PRO A 135 -14.19 -12.02 -10.96
C PRO A 135 -14.78 -13.17 -10.14
N MET A 136 -14.04 -13.61 -9.10
CA MET A 136 -14.49 -14.63 -8.16
C MET A 136 -15.77 -14.21 -7.42
N ALA A 137 -15.78 -13.02 -6.82
CA ALA A 137 -16.96 -12.50 -6.11
C ALA A 137 -18.17 -12.28 -7.04
N GLN A 138 -17.93 -11.84 -8.28
CA GLN A 138 -18.99 -11.69 -9.29
C GLN A 138 -19.60 -13.03 -9.66
N THR A 139 -18.79 -14.04 -9.96
CA THR A 139 -19.28 -15.37 -10.35
C THR A 139 -20.06 -16.03 -9.23
N VAL A 140 -19.57 -16.01 -7.99
CA VAL A 140 -20.29 -16.54 -6.82
C VAL A 140 -21.57 -15.73 -6.56
N GLY A 141 -21.51 -14.40 -6.65
CA GLY A 141 -22.68 -13.54 -6.51
C GLY A 141 -23.76 -13.82 -7.56
N PHE A 142 -23.38 -14.03 -8.82
CA PHE A 142 -24.31 -14.41 -9.89
C PHE A 142 -24.91 -15.80 -9.66
N ALA A 143 -24.12 -16.76 -9.17
CA ALA A 143 -24.62 -18.09 -8.85
C ALA A 143 -25.62 -18.08 -7.69
N ILE A 144 -25.33 -17.33 -6.62
CA ILE A 144 -26.24 -17.16 -5.46
C ILE A 144 -27.49 -16.39 -5.86
N LEU A 145 -27.37 -15.36 -6.69
CA LEU A 145 -28.53 -14.63 -7.23
C LEU A 145 -29.44 -15.56 -8.04
N GLY A 146 -28.84 -16.41 -8.89
CA GLY A 146 -29.56 -17.44 -9.63
C GLY A 146 -30.23 -18.45 -8.69
N ALA A 147 -29.50 -18.94 -7.68
CA ALA A 147 -30.02 -19.85 -6.66
C ALA A 147 -31.20 -19.25 -5.89
N LEU A 148 -31.13 -17.97 -5.52
CA LEU A 148 -32.20 -17.23 -4.85
C LEU A 148 -33.46 -17.13 -5.71
N ILE A 149 -33.31 -16.83 -7.01
CA ILE A 149 -34.44 -16.80 -7.93
C ILE A 149 -35.07 -18.20 -8.05
N LEU A 150 -34.24 -19.25 -8.17
CA LEU A 150 -34.71 -20.63 -8.29
C LEU A 150 -35.34 -21.16 -6.99
N SER A 151 -34.80 -20.79 -5.82
CA SER A 151 -35.32 -21.20 -4.51
C SER A 151 -36.73 -20.65 -4.29
N LEU A 152 -37.02 -19.44 -4.79
CA LEU A 152 -38.34 -18.82 -4.69
C LEU A 152 -39.35 -19.27 -5.76
N THR A 153 -38.89 -19.77 -6.91
CA THR A 153 -39.74 -20.07 -8.07
C THR A 153 -39.73 -21.56 -8.44
N TYR A 154 -38.60 -22.06 -8.93
CA TYR A 154 -38.43 -23.40 -9.47
C TYR A 154 -38.55 -24.49 -8.41
N ILE A 155 -37.94 -24.31 -7.23
CA ILE A 155 -37.90 -25.34 -6.19
C ILE A 155 -39.29 -25.67 -5.62
N PRO A 156 -40.13 -24.69 -5.20
CA PRO A 156 -41.48 -24.98 -4.73
C PRO A 156 -42.33 -25.67 -5.81
N MET A 157 -42.24 -25.21 -7.06
CA MET A 157 -42.96 -25.81 -8.18
C MET A 157 -42.57 -27.27 -8.42
N MET A 158 -41.27 -27.58 -8.41
CA MET A 158 -40.78 -28.96 -8.56
C MET A 158 -41.14 -29.84 -7.37
N CYS A 159 -41.19 -29.28 -6.16
CA CYS A 159 -41.68 -30.01 -4.98
C CYS A 159 -43.13 -30.47 -5.15
N ALA A 160 -44.01 -29.58 -5.64
CA ALA A 160 -45.42 -29.89 -5.85
C ALA A 160 -45.64 -30.94 -6.96
N LEU A 161 -44.78 -30.97 -7.98
CA LEU A 161 -44.90 -31.91 -9.10
C LEU A 161 -44.27 -33.30 -8.83
N VAL A 162 -43.10 -33.35 -8.20
CA VAL A 162 -42.24 -34.56 -8.18
C VAL A 162 -42.28 -35.30 -6.85
N LEU A 163 -42.54 -34.62 -5.73
CA LEU A 163 -42.62 -35.27 -4.42
C LEU A 163 -43.77 -36.29 -4.36
N PRO A 164 -43.60 -37.39 -3.60
CA PRO A 164 -44.62 -38.42 -3.52
C PRO A 164 -45.87 -37.92 -2.79
N LYS A 165 -47.03 -38.03 -3.46
CA LYS A 165 -48.36 -37.66 -2.93
C LYS A 165 -48.84 -38.52 -1.76
N ARG A 166 -48.07 -39.56 -1.40
CA ARG A 166 -48.30 -40.44 -0.25
C ARG A 166 -46.97 -40.63 0.49
N MET A 167 -46.90 -40.11 1.71
CA MET A 167 -45.75 -40.30 2.60
C MET A 167 -45.81 -41.72 3.21
N SER A 168 -44.66 -42.38 3.30
CA SER A 168 -44.53 -43.71 3.92
C SER A 168 -44.13 -43.58 5.38
N ASP A 169 -44.80 -44.32 6.29
CA ASP A 169 -44.46 -44.39 7.72
C ASP A 169 -43.19 -45.22 8.02
N LYS A 170 -42.56 -45.83 7.01
CA LYS A 170 -41.32 -46.59 7.22
C LYS A 170 -40.19 -45.61 7.53
N LYS A 171 -39.58 -45.75 8.71
CA LYS A 171 -38.36 -45.02 9.08
C LYS A 171 -37.27 -45.27 8.04
N ASN A 172 -36.90 -44.23 7.31
CA ASN A 172 -35.84 -44.30 6.31
C ASN A 172 -34.46 -44.33 6.98
N PHE A 173 -33.41 -44.59 6.20
CA PHE A 173 -32.04 -44.55 6.71
C PHE A 173 -31.70 -43.20 7.38
N SER A 174 -32.13 -42.09 6.78
CA SER A 174 -32.01 -40.74 7.34
C SER A 174 -32.66 -40.64 8.74
N ASP A 175 -33.86 -41.19 8.92
CA ASP A 175 -34.56 -41.13 10.21
C ASP A 175 -33.80 -41.91 11.30
N LYS A 176 -33.23 -43.07 10.96
CA LYS A 176 -32.40 -43.85 11.90
C LYS A 176 -31.11 -43.12 12.28
N MET A 177 -30.43 -42.52 11.29
CA MET A 177 -29.23 -41.72 11.51
C MET A 177 -29.54 -40.51 12.39
N MET A 178 -30.68 -39.86 12.16
CA MET A 178 -31.05 -38.66 12.90
C MET A 178 -31.58 -38.99 14.31
N ASP A 179 -32.25 -40.12 14.50
CA ASP A 179 -32.59 -40.66 15.82
C ASP A 179 -31.32 -40.91 16.65
N PHE A 180 -30.23 -41.39 16.03
CA PHE A 180 -28.93 -41.55 16.69
C PHE A 180 -28.34 -40.19 17.11
N PHE A 181 -28.26 -39.23 16.18
CA PHE A 181 -27.75 -37.89 16.48
C PHE A 181 -28.60 -37.17 17.54
N GLN A 182 -29.93 -37.29 17.51
CA GLN A 182 -30.82 -36.75 18.54
C GLN A 182 -30.58 -37.39 19.90
N ARG A 183 -30.40 -38.72 19.96
CA ARG A 183 -30.13 -39.45 21.21
C ARG A 183 -28.82 -39.03 21.87
N VAL A 184 -27.82 -38.67 21.07
CA VAL A 184 -26.53 -38.13 21.57
C VAL A 184 -26.65 -36.65 21.94
N TYR A 185 -27.33 -35.86 21.10
CA TYR A 185 -27.46 -34.41 21.27
C TYR A 185 -28.32 -34.02 22.48
N GLU A 186 -29.46 -34.69 22.71
CA GLU A 186 -30.42 -34.36 23.76
C GLU A 186 -29.82 -34.34 25.19
N PRO A 187 -29.04 -35.33 25.65
CA PRO A 187 -28.39 -35.26 26.96
C PRO A 187 -27.30 -34.18 27.01
N LEU A 188 -26.56 -33.96 25.91
CA LEU A 188 -25.49 -32.96 25.84
C LEU A 188 -26.05 -31.54 25.95
N ILE A 189 -27.11 -31.21 25.21
CA ILE A 189 -27.72 -29.86 25.28
C ILE A 189 -28.37 -29.62 26.65
N ARG A 190 -29.00 -30.63 27.26
CA ARG A 190 -29.52 -30.53 28.63
C ARG A 190 -28.40 -30.25 29.64
N GLY A 191 -27.25 -30.91 29.49
CA GLY A 191 -26.04 -30.64 30.29
C GLY A 191 -25.50 -29.22 30.08
N ALA A 192 -25.38 -28.79 28.81
CA ALA A 192 -24.92 -27.45 28.44
C ALA A 192 -25.84 -26.35 29.01
N ILE A 193 -27.16 -26.55 29.00
CA ILE A 193 -28.13 -25.61 29.57
C ILE A 193 -27.97 -25.47 31.10
N ARG A 194 -27.65 -26.56 31.82
CA ARG A 194 -27.37 -26.49 33.27
C ARG A 194 -26.11 -25.69 33.58
N LEU A 195 -25.07 -25.86 32.76
CA LEU A 195 -23.77 -25.20 32.88
C LEU A 195 -23.60 -23.97 31.96
N LYS A 196 -24.72 -23.33 31.58
CA LYS A 196 -24.76 -22.29 30.53
C LYS A 196 -23.74 -21.14 30.67
N TYR A 197 -23.43 -20.72 31.90
CA TYR A 197 -22.42 -19.67 32.14
C TYR A 197 -20.99 -20.17 31.89
N LEU A 198 -20.69 -21.43 32.23
CA LEU A 198 -19.40 -22.06 31.97
C LEU A 198 -19.21 -22.30 30.47
N VAL A 199 -20.26 -22.74 29.76
CA VAL A 199 -20.23 -22.92 28.30
C VAL A 199 -19.97 -21.60 27.58
N ALA A 200 -20.67 -20.52 27.97
CA ALA A 200 -20.42 -19.19 27.42
C ALA A 200 -19.01 -18.66 27.74
N GLY A 201 -18.52 -18.90 28.97
CA GLY A 201 -17.16 -18.51 29.39
C GLY A 201 -16.06 -19.25 28.62
N LEU A 202 -16.21 -20.57 28.41
CA LEU A 202 -15.27 -21.36 27.59
C LEU A 202 -15.26 -20.90 26.14
N ALA A 203 -16.44 -20.60 25.57
CA ALA A 203 -16.51 -20.06 24.22
C ALA A 203 -15.75 -18.73 24.08
N LEU A 204 -15.92 -17.83 25.05
CA LEU A 204 -15.17 -16.57 25.08
C LEU A 204 -13.65 -16.80 25.23
N ALA A 205 -13.24 -17.76 26.07
CA ALA A 205 -11.84 -18.12 26.20
C ALA A 205 -11.24 -18.64 24.88
N PHE A 206 -11.97 -19.49 24.14
CA PHE A 206 -11.51 -19.95 22.82
C PHE A 206 -11.42 -18.82 21.80
N VAL A 207 -12.33 -17.84 21.82
CA VAL A 207 -12.20 -16.63 20.98
C VAL A 207 -10.91 -15.88 21.32
N ILE A 208 -10.61 -15.66 22.61
CA ILE A 208 -9.39 -14.96 23.04
C ILE A 208 -8.14 -15.73 22.59
N ILE A 209 -8.12 -17.05 22.78
CA ILE A 209 -7.01 -17.91 22.34
C ILE A 209 -6.85 -17.82 20.82
N ALA A 210 -7.93 -17.89 20.05
CA ALA A 210 -7.88 -17.76 18.59
C ALA A 210 -7.32 -16.40 18.14
N VAL A 211 -7.68 -15.30 18.82
CA VAL A 211 -7.13 -13.96 18.53
C VAL A 211 -5.62 -13.90 18.83
N VAL A 212 -5.18 -14.48 19.94
CA VAL A 212 -3.74 -14.54 20.29
C VAL A 212 -2.96 -15.37 19.26
N LEU A 213 -3.50 -16.53 18.86
CA LEU A 213 -2.90 -17.38 17.84
C LEU A 213 -2.85 -16.68 16.47
N PHE A 214 -3.92 -16.00 16.09
CA PHE A 214 -4.00 -15.24 14.84
C PHE A 214 -2.97 -14.10 14.78
N ARG A 215 -2.74 -13.39 15.90
CA ARG A 215 -1.73 -12.32 15.97
C ARG A 215 -0.31 -12.82 15.69
N ASN A 216 -0.02 -14.07 16.04
CA ASN A 216 1.29 -14.68 15.85
C ASN A 216 1.43 -15.40 14.50
N MET A 217 0.38 -15.41 13.68
CA MET A 217 0.38 -16.06 12.37
C MET A 217 1.10 -15.18 11.35
N GLY A 218 1.95 -15.81 10.53
CA GLY A 218 2.62 -15.15 9.42
C GLY A 218 1.65 -14.73 8.31
N GLY A 219 2.13 -13.88 7.40
CA GLY A 219 1.33 -13.33 6.31
C GLY A 219 2.01 -13.37 4.95
N GLU A 220 1.23 -13.67 3.93
CA GLU A 220 1.64 -13.66 2.52
C GLU A 220 0.54 -13.08 1.64
N PHE A 221 0.89 -12.50 0.48
CA PHE A 221 -0.12 -11.88 -0.39
C PHE A 221 -1.04 -12.94 -0.99
N ILE A 222 -0.46 -13.85 -1.77
CA ILE A 222 -1.13 -14.98 -2.41
C ILE A 222 -0.14 -16.15 -2.32
N PRO A 223 -0.61 -17.38 -2.01
CA PRO A 223 0.26 -18.56 -2.05
C PRO A 223 0.85 -18.74 -3.45
N GLN A 224 2.08 -19.24 -3.55
CA GLN A 224 2.72 -19.49 -4.84
C GLN A 224 1.93 -20.54 -5.63
N LEU A 225 1.55 -20.22 -6.87
CA LEU A 225 0.83 -21.14 -7.77
C LEU A 225 1.86 -22.01 -8.50
N GLU A 226 1.64 -23.31 -8.56
CA GLU A 226 2.46 -24.21 -9.40
C GLU A 226 2.01 -24.11 -10.86
N GLU A 227 2.90 -23.62 -11.74
CA GLU A 227 2.67 -23.40 -13.17
C GLU A 227 3.10 -24.59 -14.04
N GLY A 228 3.92 -25.48 -13.48
CA GLY A 228 4.38 -26.72 -14.12
C GLY A 228 5.69 -26.60 -14.90
N ASP A 229 6.11 -25.40 -15.28
CA ASP A 229 7.41 -25.12 -15.92
C ASP A 229 8.21 -24.15 -15.05
N TYR A 230 9.55 -24.15 -15.18
CA TYR A 230 10.42 -23.19 -14.50
C TYR A 230 10.88 -22.08 -15.44
N ALA A 231 11.09 -20.91 -14.87
CA ALA A 231 11.89 -19.84 -15.44
C ALA A 231 13.06 -19.59 -14.51
N ILE A 232 14.28 -19.85 -14.97
CA ILE A 232 15.50 -19.60 -14.20
C ILE A 232 16.13 -18.31 -14.72
N GLU A 233 16.20 -17.31 -13.85
CA GLU A 233 16.95 -16.09 -14.13
C GLU A 233 18.44 -16.41 -14.03
N PHE A 234 19.16 -16.29 -15.15
CA PHE A 234 20.55 -16.70 -15.30
C PHE A 234 21.40 -15.49 -15.71
N VAL A 235 22.17 -14.95 -14.77
CA VAL A 235 22.89 -13.69 -14.94
C VAL A 235 24.39 -13.90 -14.77
N LEU A 236 25.16 -13.50 -15.78
CA LEU A 236 26.62 -13.50 -15.76
C LEU A 236 27.17 -12.20 -15.13
N PRO A 237 28.47 -12.14 -14.78
CA PRO A 237 29.11 -10.91 -14.34
C PRO A 237 28.97 -9.77 -15.36
N GLN A 238 28.85 -8.54 -14.85
CA GLN A 238 28.75 -7.32 -15.65
C GLN A 238 29.92 -7.19 -16.63
N GLY A 239 29.62 -6.79 -17.87
CA GLY A 239 30.61 -6.66 -18.95
C GLY A 239 30.93 -7.98 -19.69
N SER A 240 30.22 -9.07 -19.40
CA SER A 240 30.33 -10.30 -20.19
C SER A 240 29.85 -10.08 -21.63
N SER A 241 30.57 -10.63 -22.60
CA SER A 241 30.17 -10.52 -24.01
C SER A 241 28.97 -11.43 -24.30
N LEU A 242 28.13 -11.05 -25.27
CA LEU A 242 27.01 -11.87 -25.70
C LEU A 242 27.45 -13.29 -26.13
N SER A 243 28.61 -13.40 -26.78
CA SER A 243 29.19 -14.70 -27.16
C SER A 243 29.50 -15.58 -25.95
N GLN A 244 30.10 -15.00 -24.90
CA GLN A 244 30.37 -15.70 -23.63
C GLN A 244 29.06 -16.10 -22.92
N THR A 245 28.06 -15.21 -22.93
CA THR A 245 26.72 -15.51 -22.40
C THR A 245 26.13 -16.72 -23.09
N ILE A 246 26.12 -16.74 -24.43
CA ILE A 246 25.57 -17.85 -25.23
C ILE A 246 26.30 -19.16 -24.92
N GLU A 247 27.63 -19.16 -24.85
CA GLU A 247 28.42 -20.36 -24.53
C GLU A 247 28.07 -20.93 -23.14
N THR A 248 27.98 -20.04 -22.15
CA THR A 248 27.66 -20.40 -20.77
C THR A 248 26.21 -20.89 -20.63
N VAL A 249 25.29 -20.27 -21.36
CA VAL A 249 23.88 -20.69 -21.46
C VAL A 249 23.75 -22.06 -22.10
N LEU A 250 24.51 -22.35 -23.16
CA LEU A 250 24.53 -23.67 -23.79
C LEU A 250 25.08 -24.76 -22.85
N LEU A 251 26.01 -24.40 -21.95
CA LEU A 251 26.48 -25.29 -20.88
C LEU A 251 25.36 -25.53 -19.85
N ALA A 252 24.70 -24.47 -19.38
CA ALA A 252 23.56 -24.55 -18.46
C ALA A 252 22.42 -25.41 -19.01
N GLN A 253 22.05 -25.22 -20.28
CA GLN A 253 21.03 -26.03 -20.96
C GLN A 253 21.39 -27.52 -21.00
N ARG A 254 22.67 -27.86 -21.21
CA ARG A 254 23.14 -29.25 -21.19
C ARG A 254 23.03 -29.85 -19.80
N MET A 255 23.43 -29.11 -18.76
CA MET A 255 23.31 -29.58 -17.37
C MET A 255 21.85 -29.76 -16.93
N LEU A 256 20.96 -28.85 -17.32
CA LEU A 256 19.53 -28.97 -17.03
C LEU A 256 18.88 -30.15 -17.77
N ARG A 257 19.34 -30.46 -19.00
CA ARG A 257 18.88 -31.65 -19.73
C ARG A 257 19.32 -32.99 -19.12
N GLU A 258 20.27 -33.01 -18.18
CA GLU A 258 20.62 -34.23 -17.45
C GLU A 258 19.47 -34.70 -16.54
N PHE A 259 18.58 -33.79 -16.13
CA PHE A 259 17.42 -34.13 -15.32
C PHE A 259 16.37 -34.87 -16.18
N PRO A 260 15.95 -36.09 -15.79
CA PRO A 260 14.99 -36.88 -16.56
C PRO A 260 13.61 -36.22 -16.65
N GLU A 261 13.28 -35.29 -15.73
CA GLU A 261 12.05 -34.49 -15.71
C GLU A 261 12.00 -33.44 -16.83
N VAL A 262 13.14 -33.00 -17.36
CA VAL A 262 13.21 -31.90 -18.33
C VAL A 262 12.88 -32.40 -19.73
N LYS A 263 11.96 -31.72 -20.40
CA LYS A 263 11.59 -31.97 -21.81
C LYS A 263 12.38 -31.08 -22.76
N MET A 264 12.48 -29.80 -22.44
CA MET A 264 13.15 -28.80 -23.28
C MET A 264 13.67 -27.65 -22.41
N VAL A 265 14.76 -27.02 -22.84
CA VAL A 265 15.25 -25.78 -22.23
C VAL A 265 15.43 -24.75 -23.34
N VAL A 266 14.90 -23.55 -23.14
CA VAL A 266 15.00 -22.43 -24.07
C VAL A 266 15.64 -21.25 -23.34
N GLY A 267 16.75 -20.74 -23.86
CA GLY A 267 17.40 -19.53 -23.33
C GLY A 267 17.05 -18.32 -24.17
N LYS A 268 16.54 -17.26 -23.53
CA LYS A 268 16.33 -15.94 -24.13
C LYS A 268 17.37 -15.00 -23.55
N SER A 269 18.41 -14.66 -24.32
CA SER A 269 19.53 -13.81 -23.88
C SER A 269 19.40 -12.40 -24.45
N GLY A 270 19.62 -11.38 -23.63
CA GLY A 270 19.44 -9.98 -24.00
C GLY A 270 17.98 -9.55 -24.30
N ALA A 271 17.85 -8.33 -24.80
CA ALA A 271 16.56 -7.74 -25.18
C ALA A 271 16.06 -8.27 -26.53
N ALA A 272 14.73 -8.38 -26.68
CA ALA A 272 14.10 -8.65 -27.97
C ALA A 272 14.04 -7.38 -28.82
N ASP A 273 13.92 -7.52 -30.16
CA ASP A 273 13.74 -6.38 -31.09
C ASP A 273 12.50 -5.53 -30.77
N VAL A 274 11.49 -6.15 -30.15
CA VAL A 274 10.34 -5.44 -29.59
C VAL A 274 10.70 -5.00 -28.17
N ALA A 275 10.64 -3.70 -27.90
CA ALA A 275 11.02 -3.07 -26.63
C ALA A 275 10.04 -3.35 -25.46
N THR A 276 9.72 -4.62 -25.22
CA THR A 276 8.89 -5.06 -24.07
C THR A 276 9.72 -5.35 -22.82
N ASP A 277 11.03 -5.61 -22.97
CA ASP A 277 11.90 -6.07 -21.89
C ASP A 277 13.34 -5.54 -22.06
N PRO A 278 13.81 -4.62 -21.20
CA PRO A 278 15.13 -4.02 -21.29
C PRO A 278 16.21 -4.91 -20.64
N MET A 279 16.36 -6.14 -21.12
CA MET A 279 17.29 -7.10 -20.54
C MET A 279 18.72 -6.93 -21.08
N PRO A 280 19.76 -6.87 -20.23
CA PRO A 280 21.13 -6.66 -20.70
C PRO A 280 21.73 -7.94 -21.33
N PRO A 281 22.82 -7.83 -22.13
CA PRO A 281 23.42 -8.96 -22.86
C PRO A 281 23.94 -10.12 -21.99
N GLU A 282 24.30 -9.84 -20.74
CA GLU A 282 24.79 -10.81 -19.76
C GLU A 282 23.68 -11.55 -19.01
N ALA A 283 22.42 -11.12 -19.14
CA ALA A 283 21.27 -11.76 -18.53
C ALA A 283 20.55 -12.68 -19.53
N THR A 284 20.06 -13.81 -19.03
CA THR A 284 19.31 -14.81 -19.80
C THR A 284 18.16 -15.36 -18.97
N ASP A 285 16.95 -15.38 -19.55
CA ASP A 285 15.84 -16.15 -19.00
C ASP A 285 15.90 -17.58 -19.57
N LEU A 286 16.15 -18.58 -18.71
CA LEU A 286 16.11 -20.00 -19.08
C LEU A 286 14.72 -20.56 -18.78
N ILE A 287 13.92 -20.79 -19.82
CA ILE A 287 12.63 -21.46 -19.70
C ILE A 287 12.83 -22.96 -19.78
N VAL A 288 12.58 -23.65 -18.67
CA VAL A 288 12.70 -25.11 -18.54
C VAL A 288 11.31 -25.71 -18.62
N VAL A 289 11.02 -26.34 -19.75
CA VAL A 289 9.75 -27.05 -19.98
C VAL A 289 9.89 -28.47 -19.42
N LEU A 290 9.00 -28.84 -18.51
CA LEU A 290 9.02 -30.13 -17.83
C LEU A 290 8.11 -31.15 -18.52
N LYS A 291 8.33 -32.43 -18.21
CA LYS A 291 7.39 -33.51 -18.50
C LYS A 291 6.23 -33.48 -17.50
N ASP A 292 5.15 -34.17 -17.84
CA ASP A 292 4.02 -34.35 -16.93
C ASP A 292 4.51 -34.94 -15.59
N LYS A 293 4.01 -34.41 -14.47
CA LYS A 293 4.42 -34.77 -13.09
C LYS A 293 4.33 -36.26 -12.76
N LYS A 294 3.53 -37.02 -13.52
CA LYS A 294 3.41 -38.49 -13.40
C LYS A 294 4.65 -39.25 -13.86
N GLU A 295 5.48 -38.63 -14.71
CA GLU A 295 6.69 -39.20 -15.29
C GLU A 295 7.96 -38.83 -14.49
N TRP A 296 7.82 -38.07 -13.40
CA TRP A 296 8.95 -37.62 -12.59
C TRP A 296 9.57 -38.76 -11.77
N THR A 297 10.90 -38.80 -11.72
CA THR A 297 11.66 -39.90 -11.11
C THR A 297 12.57 -39.46 -9.96
N SER A 298 13.11 -38.24 -10.02
CA SER A 298 14.11 -37.70 -9.09
C SER A 298 13.46 -37.22 -7.79
N THR A 299 12.42 -36.38 -7.90
CA THR A 299 11.55 -35.98 -6.79
C THR A 299 10.12 -35.82 -7.31
N LYS A 300 9.15 -35.81 -6.39
CA LYS A 300 7.76 -35.47 -6.68
C LYS A 300 7.39 -34.05 -6.24
N ASP A 301 8.30 -33.38 -5.53
CA ASP A 301 8.12 -32.01 -5.08
C ASP A 301 8.63 -31.03 -6.14
N PHE A 302 7.78 -30.08 -6.51
CA PHE A 302 8.07 -29.05 -7.50
C PHE A 302 9.12 -28.06 -6.98
N TYR A 303 9.12 -27.73 -5.70
CA TYR A 303 10.07 -26.74 -5.18
C TYR A 303 11.45 -27.36 -4.93
N GLU A 304 11.49 -28.62 -4.48
CA GLU A 304 12.73 -29.37 -4.29
C GLU A 304 13.47 -29.56 -5.63
N LEU A 305 12.76 -29.89 -6.71
CA LEU A 305 13.37 -30.03 -8.04
C LEU A 305 14.00 -28.70 -8.52
N ALA A 306 13.32 -27.58 -8.23
CA ALA A 306 13.81 -26.25 -8.58
C ALA A 306 15.11 -25.91 -7.83
N GLU A 307 15.19 -26.25 -6.54
CA GLU A 307 16.39 -26.09 -5.70
C GLU A 307 17.53 -26.96 -6.21
N MET A 308 17.26 -28.23 -6.55
CA MET A 308 18.27 -29.13 -7.16
C MET A 308 18.84 -28.58 -8.48
N MET A 309 17.98 -28.00 -9.33
CA MET A 309 18.42 -27.36 -10.58
C MET A 309 19.23 -26.10 -10.32
N GLY A 310 18.80 -25.26 -9.38
CA GLY A 310 19.52 -24.05 -8.95
C GLY A 310 20.91 -24.39 -8.41
N ASP A 311 21.00 -25.38 -7.51
CA ASP A 311 22.25 -25.86 -6.93
C ASP A 311 23.19 -26.43 -8.00
N LYS A 312 22.65 -27.21 -8.95
CA LYS A 312 23.44 -27.71 -10.09
C LYS A 312 24.02 -26.56 -10.92
N LEU A 313 23.24 -25.53 -11.20
CA LEU A 313 23.70 -24.36 -11.96
C LEU A 313 24.67 -23.48 -11.16
N SER A 314 24.56 -23.46 -9.83
CA SER A 314 25.48 -22.73 -8.95
C SER A 314 26.93 -23.24 -8.99
N THR A 315 27.15 -24.44 -9.56
CA THR A 315 28.50 -24.96 -9.83
C THR A 315 29.26 -24.17 -10.89
N ILE A 316 28.56 -23.38 -11.73
CA ILE A 316 29.18 -22.48 -12.70
C ILE A 316 29.74 -21.26 -11.96
N PRO A 317 31.07 -21.03 -12.00
CA PRO A 317 31.66 -19.91 -11.27
C PRO A 317 31.16 -18.56 -11.77
N GLY A 318 30.79 -17.68 -10.84
CA GLY A 318 30.45 -16.29 -11.13
C GLY A 318 29.05 -16.06 -11.70
N VAL A 319 28.22 -17.11 -11.84
CA VAL A 319 26.85 -16.99 -12.32
C VAL A 319 25.86 -16.96 -11.17
N ILE A 320 24.82 -16.15 -11.33
CA ILE A 320 23.63 -16.16 -10.48
C ILE A 320 22.54 -16.92 -11.23
N ALA A 321 22.03 -18.00 -10.62
CA ALA A 321 20.95 -18.82 -11.17
C ALA A 321 19.83 -18.91 -10.13
N GLU A 322 18.73 -18.18 -10.34
CA GLU A 322 17.60 -18.16 -9.42
C GLU A 322 16.38 -18.84 -10.06
N PRO A 323 15.91 -19.96 -9.51
CA PRO A 323 14.72 -20.62 -10.01
C PRO A 323 13.46 -19.83 -9.65
N SER A 324 12.56 -19.71 -10.62
CA SER A 324 11.23 -19.11 -10.51
C SER A 324 10.27 -19.78 -11.51
N GLN A 325 9.13 -19.17 -11.76
CA GLN A 325 8.12 -19.64 -12.71
C GLN A 325 7.80 -18.57 -13.76
N PRO A 326 7.45 -18.94 -15.00
CA PRO A 326 7.30 -17.98 -16.09
C PRO A 326 6.29 -16.84 -15.83
N ILE A 327 5.08 -17.16 -15.36
CA ILE A 327 4.03 -16.16 -15.09
C ILE A 327 4.38 -15.41 -13.80
N GLN A 328 4.81 -16.08 -12.73
CA GLN A 328 5.25 -15.45 -11.48
C GLN A 328 6.35 -14.41 -11.71
N MET A 329 7.41 -14.79 -12.45
CA MET A 329 8.54 -13.92 -12.76
C MET A 329 8.08 -12.66 -13.49
N ARG A 330 7.26 -12.81 -14.54
CA ARG A 330 6.74 -11.67 -15.31
C ARG A 330 5.73 -10.83 -14.53
N PHE A 331 4.92 -11.45 -13.70
CA PHE A 331 3.98 -10.75 -12.83
C PHE A 331 4.71 -9.88 -11.80
N ASN A 332 5.72 -10.42 -11.14
CA ASN A 332 6.56 -9.68 -10.19
C ASN A 332 7.27 -8.49 -10.87
N GLU A 333 7.86 -8.74 -12.03
CA GLU A 333 8.57 -7.73 -12.83
C GLU A 333 7.64 -6.60 -13.27
N MET A 334 6.46 -6.93 -13.83
CA MET A 334 5.48 -5.92 -14.23
C MET A 334 4.94 -5.11 -13.05
N MET A 335 4.80 -5.73 -11.87
CA MET A 335 4.18 -5.09 -10.72
C MET A 335 5.12 -4.16 -9.97
N THR A 336 6.38 -4.57 -9.81
CA THR A 336 7.31 -3.89 -8.90
C THR A 336 8.62 -3.49 -9.56
N GLY A 337 8.85 -3.93 -10.80
CA GLY A 337 10.13 -3.80 -11.50
C GLY A 337 11.21 -4.74 -10.97
N ILE A 338 10.85 -5.70 -10.11
CA ILE A 338 11.74 -6.70 -9.51
C ILE A 338 11.14 -8.08 -9.74
N ARG A 339 11.98 -9.07 -10.05
CA ARG A 339 11.55 -10.43 -10.42
C ARG A 339 11.33 -11.36 -9.22
N GLN A 340 12.04 -11.12 -8.11
CA GLN A 340 11.95 -11.91 -6.88
C GLN A 340 10.79 -11.47 -5.96
N ASP A 341 10.46 -12.32 -4.98
CA ASP A 341 9.33 -12.11 -4.07
C ASP A 341 9.44 -10.86 -3.18
N VAL A 342 10.66 -10.49 -2.75
CA VAL A 342 10.91 -9.34 -1.89
C VAL A 342 12.09 -8.53 -2.43
N ALA A 343 11.99 -7.20 -2.32
CA ALA A 343 13.10 -6.31 -2.60
C ALA A 343 13.26 -5.25 -1.51
N ILE A 344 14.50 -5.05 -1.06
CA ILE A 344 14.88 -3.91 -0.22
C ILE A 344 15.48 -2.86 -1.13
N LYS A 345 14.74 -1.77 -1.36
CA LYS A 345 15.15 -0.63 -2.17
C LYS A 345 15.88 0.39 -1.30
N ILE A 346 17.03 0.87 -1.77
CA ILE A 346 17.76 1.99 -1.17
C ILE A 346 17.71 3.16 -2.15
N PHE A 347 17.18 4.28 -1.71
CA PHE A 347 17.16 5.53 -2.48
C PHE A 347 18.30 6.44 -2.04
N GLY A 348 18.92 7.15 -2.99
CA GLY A 348 20.04 8.07 -2.74
C GLY A 348 20.54 8.71 -4.04
N GLU A 349 21.37 9.75 -3.96
CA GLU A 349 21.86 10.44 -5.16
C GLU A 349 23.14 9.84 -5.74
N ASP A 350 24.04 9.34 -4.91
CA ASP A 350 25.37 8.84 -5.31
C ASP A 350 25.35 7.32 -5.54
N LEU A 351 25.78 6.88 -6.72
CA LEU A 351 25.73 5.48 -7.14
C LEU A 351 26.76 4.64 -6.39
N ASP A 352 27.94 5.19 -6.10
CA ASP A 352 29.01 4.47 -5.41
C ASP A 352 28.60 4.17 -3.96
N SER A 353 28.02 5.18 -3.28
CA SER A 353 27.42 5.01 -1.96
C SER A 353 26.31 3.95 -1.97
N LEU A 354 25.42 3.99 -2.97
CA LEU A 354 24.34 3.01 -3.12
C LEU A 354 24.88 1.57 -3.25
N ALA A 355 25.89 1.35 -4.10
CA ALA A 355 26.53 0.04 -4.28
C ALA A 355 27.13 -0.49 -2.96
N ILE A 356 27.88 0.35 -2.23
CA ILE A 356 28.47 -0.02 -0.94
C ILE A 356 27.40 -0.40 0.10
N TYR A 357 26.32 0.38 0.19
CA TYR A 357 25.24 0.07 1.14
C TYR A 357 24.46 -1.16 0.74
N ALA A 358 24.29 -1.42 -0.56
CA ALA A 358 23.59 -2.60 -1.03
C ALA A 358 24.33 -3.90 -0.69
N ASP A 359 25.65 -3.95 -0.89
CA ASP A 359 26.47 -5.10 -0.48
C ASP A 359 26.47 -5.29 1.05
N LYS A 360 26.50 -4.20 1.84
CA LYS A 360 26.37 -4.27 3.30
C LYS A 360 25.01 -4.83 3.73
N VAL A 361 23.94 -4.40 3.08
CA VAL A 361 22.56 -4.87 3.34
C VAL A 361 22.44 -6.36 2.99
N ALA A 362 22.90 -6.78 1.82
CA ALA A 362 22.89 -8.18 1.39
C ALA A 362 23.62 -9.09 2.39
N ASN A 363 24.81 -8.69 2.85
CA ASN A 363 25.55 -9.45 3.85
C ASN A 363 24.87 -9.46 5.23
N ALA A 364 24.17 -8.39 5.60
CA ALA A 364 23.47 -8.30 6.88
C ALA A 364 22.20 -9.18 6.94
N ILE A 365 21.49 -9.33 5.82
CA ILE A 365 20.25 -10.10 5.76
C ILE A 365 20.48 -11.59 5.43
N ARG A 366 21.60 -11.95 4.80
CA ARG A 366 21.96 -13.34 4.45
C ARG A 366 21.79 -14.37 5.59
N PRO A 367 22.10 -14.08 6.88
CA PRO A 367 21.93 -15.04 7.97
C PRO A 367 20.48 -15.26 8.40
N ILE A 368 19.52 -14.48 7.90
CA ILE A 368 18.12 -14.57 8.31
C ILE A 368 17.51 -15.84 7.71
N LYS A 369 17.00 -16.71 8.58
CA LYS A 369 16.31 -17.93 8.15
C LYS A 369 15.12 -17.57 7.26
N GLY A 370 15.08 -18.18 6.08
CA GLY A 370 14.01 -18.03 5.09
C GLY A 370 14.32 -17.08 3.93
N ILE A 371 15.48 -16.43 3.93
CA ILE A 371 15.97 -15.61 2.81
C ILE A 371 16.85 -16.50 1.90
N THR A 372 16.54 -16.60 0.61
CA THR A 372 17.46 -17.18 -0.40
C THR A 372 18.66 -16.26 -0.60
N GLN A 373 19.68 -16.68 -1.36
CA GLN A 373 20.90 -15.88 -1.52
C GLN A 373 20.56 -14.45 -2.00
N PRO A 374 20.80 -13.39 -1.18
CA PRO A 374 20.42 -12.04 -1.56
C PRO A 374 21.19 -11.56 -2.78
N GLN A 375 20.46 -10.99 -3.73
CA GLN A 375 21.02 -10.50 -4.98
C GLN A 375 21.01 -8.97 -4.97
N VAL A 376 22.16 -8.39 -5.28
CA VAL A 376 22.33 -6.94 -5.39
C VAL A 376 22.27 -6.57 -6.86
N GLU A 377 21.39 -5.62 -7.20
CA GLU A 377 21.38 -5.00 -8.52
C GLU A 377 22.76 -4.40 -8.82
N ARG A 378 23.43 -4.87 -9.86
CA ARG A 378 24.76 -4.38 -10.25
C ARG A 378 24.61 -3.11 -11.08
N THR A 379 24.90 -1.97 -10.48
CA THR A 379 24.80 -0.66 -11.15
C THR A 379 26.14 -0.13 -11.65
N ASP A 380 27.26 -0.72 -11.22
CA ASP A 380 28.63 -0.33 -11.52
C ASP A 380 29.46 -1.49 -12.08
N GLY A 381 30.69 -1.20 -12.52
CA GLY A 381 31.64 -2.23 -12.97
C GLY A 381 31.62 -2.57 -14.46
N LEU A 382 30.92 -1.80 -15.30
CA LEU A 382 30.94 -2.00 -16.75
C LEU A 382 32.23 -1.39 -17.34
N PRO A 383 33.17 -2.19 -17.89
CA PRO A 383 34.35 -1.64 -18.53
C PRO A 383 33.98 -0.92 -19.83
N GLN A 384 34.25 0.38 -19.89
CA GLN A 384 33.99 1.22 -21.07
C GLN A 384 35.30 1.78 -21.62
N ILE A 385 35.44 1.78 -22.95
CA ILE A 385 36.49 2.54 -23.62
C ILE A 385 36.06 4.00 -23.63
N THR A 386 36.76 4.84 -22.86
CA THR A 386 36.48 6.27 -22.77
C THR A 386 37.50 7.05 -23.59
N ILE A 387 37.00 7.90 -24.48
CA ILE A 387 37.80 8.81 -25.31
C ILE A 387 37.71 10.21 -24.69
N GLU A 388 38.78 10.62 -24.01
CA GLU A 388 38.86 11.95 -23.38
C GLU A 388 39.55 12.93 -24.32
N TYR A 389 38.75 13.80 -24.95
CA TYR A 389 39.21 14.77 -25.92
C TYR A 389 40.05 15.89 -25.28
N ASP A 390 41.26 16.11 -25.82
CA ASP A 390 42.06 17.30 -25.52
C ASP A 390 41.59 18.45 -26.42
N ARG A 391 40.74 19.31 -25.87
CA ARG A 391 40.16 20.45 -26.59
C ARG A 391 41.22 21.43 -27.10
N ALA A 392 42.34 21.58 -26.41
CA ALA A 392 43.41 22.50 -26.82
C ALA A 392 44.11 21.95 -28.07
N ARG A 393 44.43 20.66 -28.09
CA ARG A 393 45.03 20.01 -29.26
C ARG A 393 44.07 19.95 -30.44
N LEU A 394 42.81 19.58 -30.22
CA LEU A 394 41.78 19.62 -31.27
C LEU A 394 41.66 21.00 -31.92
N SER A 395 41.67 22.07 -31.11
CA SER A 395 41.62 23.44 -31.63
C SER A 395 42.84 23.82 -32.48
N SER A 396 44.02 23.28 -32.15
CA SER A 396 45.26 23.53 -32.90
C SER A 396 45.23 22.90 -34.28
N TYR A 397 44.51 21.77 -34.44
CA TYR A 397 44.27 21.11 -35.73
C TYR A 397 42.97 21.54 -36.42
N ALA A 398 42.26 22.54 -35.88
CA ALA A 398 40.97 23.02 -36.38
C ALA A 398 39.89 21.93 -36.54
N LEU A 399 39.92 20.93 -35.64
CA LEU A 399 38.98 19.80 -35.60
C LEU A 399 37.82 20.07 -34.63
N ASN A 400 36.60 19.71 -35.04
CA ASN A 400 35.45 19.70 -34.15
C ASN A 400 35.28 18.32 -33.49
N ILE A 401 34.82 18.29 -32.24
CA ILE A 401 34.54 17.05 -31.52
C ILE A 401 33.45 16.23 -32.23
N GLU A 402 32.47 16.89 -32.85
CA GLU A 402 31.40 16.23 -33.62
C GLU A 402 31.96 15.42 -34.80
N ASP A 403 32.88 16.00 -35.58
CA ASP A 403 33.51 15.34 -36.71
C ASP A 403 34.31 14.11 -36.26
N VAL A 404 35.05 14.24 -35.15
CA VAL A 404 35.83 13.12 -34.57
C VAL A 404 34.89 12.03 -34.06
N ASN A 405 33.81 12.38 -33.36
CA ASN A 405 32.81 11.43 -32.89
C ASN A 405 32.12 10.69 -34.05
N HIS A 406 31.86 11.38 -35.16
CA HIS A 406 31.27 10.78 -36.36
C HIS A 406 32.20 9.72 -36.95
N VAL A 407 33.50 10.02 -37.07
CA VAL A 407 34.51 9.06 -37.55
C VAL A 407 34.62 7.86 -36.62
N VAL A 408 34.68 8.07 -35.30
CA VAL A 408 34.72 6.99 -34.30
C VAL A 408 33.46 6.12 -34.38
N SER A 409 32.27 6.74 -34.48
CA SER A 409 31.00 6.02 -34.54
C SER A 409 30.88 5.18 -35.83
N ALA A 410 31.25 5.77 -36.97
CA ALA A 410 31.30 5.06 -38.25
C ALA A 410 32.30 3.90 -38.22
N ALA A 411 33.48 4.11 -37.63
CA ALA A 411 34.54 3.12 -37.59
C ALA A 411 34.18 1.89 -36.74
N PHE A 412 33.70 2.11 -35.51
CA PHE A 412 33.55 1.05 -34.50
C PHE A 412 32.10 0.55 -34.34
N ALA A 413 31.14 1.45 -34.11
CA ALA A 413 29.73 1.10 -33.95
C ALA A 413 29.07 0.70 -35.28
N GLY A 414 29.56 1.28 -36.38
CA GLY A 414 29.00 1.16 -37.70
C GLY A 414 27.86 2.16 -37.90
N GLN A 415 27.92 2.90 -38.99
CA GLN A 415 26.91 3.91 -39.32
C GLN A 415 26.10 3.49 -40.53
N VAL A 416 24.77 3.63 -40.43
CA VAL A 416 23.85 3.37 -41.53
C VAL A 416 24.07 4.42 -42.61
N ALA A 417 24.60 4.00 -43.77
CA ALA A 417 24.81 4.84 -44.94
C ALA A 417 23.57 4.88 -45.86
N GLY A 418 22.69 3.89 -45.75
CA GLY A 418 21.44 3.80 -46.50
C GLY A 418 20.67 2.52 -46.16
N SER A 419 19.63 2.24 -46.93
CA SER A 419 18.90 0.97 -46.82
C SER A 419 18.80 0.29 -48.18
N VAL A 420 18.95 -1.03 -48.17
CA VAL A 420 18.77 -1.91 -49.34
C VAL A 420 17.39 -2.53 -49.23
N TYR A 421 16.60 -2.41 -50.30
CA TYR A 421 15.27 -3.03 -50.38
C TYR A 421 15.32 -4.25 -51.28
N GLU A 422 14.89 -5.39 -50.74
CA GLU A 422 14.69 -6.64 -51.48
C GLU A 422 13.20 -7.01 -51.43
N ASN A 423 12.46 -6.58 -52.45
CA ASN A 423 11.00 -6.61 -52.47
C ASN A 423 10.41 -5.85 -51.27
N GLU A 424 9.74 -6.54 -50.35
CA GLU A 424 9.17 -5.97 -49.12
C GLU A 424 10.15 -5.96 -47.94
N ARG A 425 11.32 -6.61 -48.05
CA ARG A 425 12.33 -6.65 -46.98
C ARG A 425 13.23 -5.42 -47.08
N LYS A 426 13.55 -4.84 -45.93
CA LYS A 426 14.46 -3.69 -45.80
C LYS A 426 15.65 -4.09 -44.94
N PHE A 427 16.85 -3.85 -45.45
CA PHE A 427 18.12 -4.06 -44.74
C PHE A 427 18.87 -2.75 -44.64
N ASP A 428 19.60 -2.54 -43.55
CA ASP A 428 20.47 -1.37 -43.42
C ASP A 428 21.84 -1.64 -44.06
N LEU A 429 22.29 -0.71 -44.90
CA LEU A 429 23.65 -0.69 -45.44
C LEU A 429 24.53 0.06 -44.45
N VAL A 430 25.45 -0.65 -43.80
CA VAL A 430 26.30 -0.10 -42.73
C VAL A 430 27.75 0.01 -43.19
N VAL A 431 28.36 1.18 -42.97
CA VAL A 431 29.80 1.40 -43.13
C VAL A 431 30.46 1.21 -41.77
N ARG A 432 31.50 0.36 -41.71
CA ARG A 432 32.29 0.07 -40.51
C ARG A 432 33.69 -0.41 -40.88
N LEU A 433 34.65 -0.25 -39.97
CA LEU A 433 35.98 -0.84 -40.17
C LEU A 433 35.93 -2.37 -40.15
N ASP A 434 36.90 -2.96 -40.84
CA ASP A 434 37.09 -4.41 -40.81
C ASP A 434 37.34 -4.89 -39.37
N SER A 435 36.89 -6.12 -39.07
CA SER A 435 37.04 -6.73 -37.75
C SER A 435 38.47 -6.75 -37.23
N SER A 436 39.47 -6.85 -38.10
CA SER A 436 40.89 -6.86 -37.72
C SER A 436 41.39 -5.55 -37.10
N ASN A 437 40.74 -4.41 -37.41
CA ASN A 437 41.16 -3.08 -36.98
C ASN A 437 40.22 -2.48 -35.92
N ARG A 438 39.57 -3.32 -35.11
CA ARG A 438 38.61 -2.86 -34.09
C ARG A 438 38.46 -3.74 -32.85
N ASN A 439 39.44 -4.61 -32.57
CA ASN A 439 39.36 -5.57 -31.48
C ASN A 439 40.09 -5.11 -30.22
N SER A 440 40.95 -4.09 -30.33
CA SER A 440 41.81 -3.64 -29.25
C SER A 440 41.66 -2.14 -28.97
N LEU A 441 42.10 -1.74 -27.78
CA LEU A 441 42.20 -0.33 -27.41
C LEU A 441 43.17 0.44 -28.32
N ASP A 442 44.23 -0.23 -28.78
CA ASP A 442 45.23 0.35 -29.67
C ASP A 442 44.65 0.69 -31.04
N ASP A 443 43.68 -0.11 -31.53
CA ASP A 443 42.97 0.18 -32.77
C ASP A 443 42.17 1.49 -32.67
N VAL A 444 41.55 1.74 -31.51
CA VAL A 444 40.83 3.00 -31.23
C VAL A 444 41.82 4.17 -31.14
N SER A 445 42.93 3.97 -30.43
CA SER A 445 43.98 4.99 -30.24
C SER A 445 44.67 5.39 -31.55
N ASN A 446 44.86 4.43 -32.45
CA ASN A 446 45.52 4.62 -33.75
C ASN A 446 44.55 4.95 -34.89
N LEU A 447 43.25 5.17 -34.60
CA LEU A 447 42.27 5.56 -35.61
C LEU A 447 42.67 6.87 -36.29
N TYR A 448 42.80 6.85 -37.61
CA TYR A 448 43.12 8.04 -38.39
C TYR A 448 41.90 8.97 -38.54
N ILE A 449 42.07 10.22 -38.11
CA ILE A 449 41.10 11.30 -38.25
C ILE A 449 41.53 12.20 -39.42
N PRO A 450 40.67 12.41 -40.43
CA PRO A 450 40.96 13.30 -41.54
C PRO A 450 40.86 14.76 -41.12
N MET A 451 41.83 15.57 -41.55
CA MET A 451 41.83 17.03 -41.41
C MET A 451 41.33 17.70 -42.70
N LYS A 452 40.93 18.97 -42.60
CA LYS A 452 40.38 19.76 -43.72
C LYS A 452 41.38 20.00 -44.85
N ASP A 453 42.67 19.91 -44.55
CA ASP A 453 43.78 20.05 -45.49
C ASP A 453 44.13 18.72 -46.21
N GLY A 454 43.41 17.63 -45.92
CA GLY A 454 43.61 16.30 -46.51
C GLY A 454 44.66 15.44 -45.78
N ASN A 455 45.35 15.99 -44.77
CA ASN A 455 46.24 15.21 -43.91
C ASN A 455 45.44 14.37 -42.91
N GLN A 456 46.07 13.34 -42.33
CA GLN A 456 45.45 12.47 -41.32
C GLN A 456 46.33 12.43 -40.07
N ILE A 457 45.68 12.43 -38.90
CA ILE A 457 46.36 12.25 -37.61
C ILE A 457 45.72 11.12 -36.83
N PRO A 458 46.49 10.34 -36.04
CA PRO A 458 45.91 9.34 -35.16
C PRO A 458 45.15 10.00 -34.00
N LEU A 459 44.08 9.36 -33.53
CA LEU A 459 43.23 9.84 -32.45
C LEU A 459 44.03 10.11 -31.15
N SER A 460 45.07 9.32 -30.89
CA SER A 460 45.99 9.47 -29.74
C SER A 460 46.68 10.84 -29.65
N GLN A 461 46.81 11.58 -30.75
CA GLN A 461 47.38 12.93 -30.72
C GLN A 461 46.41 13.95 -30.11
N VAL A 462 45.10 13.73 -30.23
CA VAL A 462 44.03 14.69 -29.87
C VAL A 462 43.07 14.19 -28.78
N ALA A 463 43.18 12.93 -28.37
CA ALA A 463 42.39 12.35 -27.30
C ALA A 463 43.18 11.29 -26.51
N THR A 464 42.86 11.13 -25.24
CA THR A 464 43.36 10.04 -24.39
C THR A 464 42.33 8.92 -24.38
N VAL A 465 42.73 7.72 -24.83
CA VAL A 465 41.86 6.55 -24.89
C VAL A 465 42.23 5.59 -23.78
N THR A 466 41.32 5.35 -22.83
CA THR A 466 41.56 4.48 -21.66
C THR A 466 40.33 3.66 -21.30
N PHE A 467 40.53 2.52 -20.64
CA PHE A 467 39.44 1.82 -19.97
C PHE A 467 39.07 2.55 -18.69
N LYS A 468 37.78 2.85 -18.53
CA LYS A 468 37.20 3.33 -17.28
C LYS A 468 36.01 2.48 -16.91
N SER A 469 35.82 2.26 -15.61
CA SER A 469 34.61 1.62 -15.10
C SER A 469 33.48 2.63 -15.16
N GLY A 470 32.44 2.33 -15.94
CA GLY A 470 31.21 3.11 -16.04
C GLY A 470 30.05 2.44 -15.29
N PRO A 471 28.94 3.16 -15.09
CA PRO A 471 27.72 2.55 -14.60
C PRO A 471 27.15 1.60 -15.66
N ALA A 472 26.81 0.37 -15.26
CA ALA A 472 26.13 -0.60 -16.11
C ALA A 472 24.68 -0.19 -16.39
N GLN A 473 24.00 0.29 -15.34
CA GLN A 473 22.60 0.69 -15.38
C GLN A 473 22.34 1.78 -14.34
N ILE A 474 21.50 2.76 -14.69
CA ILE A 474 21.02 3.79 -13.75
C ILE A 474 19.52 3.63 -13.56
N SER A 475 19.16 2.91 -12.50
CA SER A 475 17.77 2.70 -12.15
C SER A 475 17.17 3.88 -11.40
N ARG A 476 15.95 4.27 -11.81
CA ARG A 476 15.19 5.36 -11.19
C ARG A 476 13.75 4.97 -10.94
N GLU A 477 13.22 5.40 -9.81
CA GLU A 477 11.82 5.25 -9.43
C GLU A 477 11.31 6.61 -8.94
N SER A 478 10.20 7.08 -9.54
CA SER A 478 9.65 8.43 -9.32
C SER A 478 10.70 9.56 -9.42
N GLY A 479 11.63 9.45 -10.36
CA GLY A 479 12.69 10.43 -10.62
C GLY A 479 13.91 10.36 -9.69
N LYS A 480 13.92 9.47 -8.69
CA LYS A 480 15.05 9.28 -7.77
C LYS A 480 15.88 8.06 -8.16
N ARG A 481 17.20 8.16 -8.05
CA ARG A 481 18.10 7.01 -8.21
C ARG A 481 17.87 6.02 -7.07
N ARG A 482 17.89 4.73 -7.42
CA ARG A 482 17.73 3.64 -6.46
C ARG A 482 18.59 2.45 -6.86
N ILE A 483 18.96 1.67 -5.85
CA ILE A 483 19.48 0.31 -6.01
C ILE A 483 18.57 -0.61 -5.20
N TYR A 484 18.34 -1.84 -5.64
CA TYR A 484 17.63 -2.83 -4.83
C TYR A 484 18.46 -4.06 -4.52
N ILE A 485 18.08 -4.69 -3.42
CA ILE A 485 18.57 -5.99 -2.98
C ILE A 485 17.36 -6.91 -2.98
N SER A 486 17.34 -7.89 -3.87
CA SER A 486 16.22 -8.81 -4.03
C SER A 486 16.54 -10.20 -3.49
N PHE A 487 15.50 -10.91 -3.06
CA PHE A 487 15.61 -12.30 -2.61
C PHE A 487 14.22 -12.97 -2.66
N ASN A 488 14.22 -14.29 -2.82
CA ASN A 488 13.03 -15.10 -2.66
C ASN A 488 12.88 -15.56 -1.20
N VAL A 489 11.65 -15.89 -0.81
CA VAL A 489 11.36 -16.38 0.54
C VAL A 489 11.05 -17.87 0.46
N SER A 490 11.80 -18.68 1.22
CA SER A 490 11.61 -20.14 1.25
C SER A 490 11.45 -20.65 2.69
N GLY A 491 10.53 -21.59 2.88
CA GLY A 491 10.28 -22.26 4.17
C GLY A 491 9.75 -21.36 5.31
N ARG A 492 9.36 -20.11 5.02
CA ARG A 492 8.74 -19.14 5.95
C ARG A 492 7.79 -18.20 5.20
N ASP A 493 6.99 -17.42 5.91
CA ASP A 493 6.11 -16.40 5.33
C ASP A 493 6.83 -15.08 5.04
N VAL A 494 6.37 -14.39 4.01
CA VAL A 494 6.96 -13.13 3.52
C VAL A 494 6.93 -12.03 4.59
N GLN A 495 5.82 -11.88 5.31
CA GLN A 495 5.65 -10.83 6.32
C GLN A 495 6.68 -10.94 7.44
N THR A 496 6.85 -12.13 8.01
CA THR A 496 7.77 -12.34 9.15
C THR A 496 9.22 -12.17 8.72
N VAL A 497 9.59 -12.66 7.53
CA VAL A 497 10.95 -12.49 6.99
C VAL A 497 11.29 -11.02 6.76
N VAL A 498 10.38 -10.24 6.20
CA VAL A 498 10.59 -8.79 6.00
C VAL A 498 10.67 -8.05 7.34
N GLN A 499 9.85 -8.41 8.32
CA GLN A 499 9.93 -7.81 9.67
C GLN A 499 11.26 -8.13 10.37
N ASP A 500 11.76 -9.35 10.22
CA ASP A 500 13.08 -9.74 10.74
C ASP A 500 14.20 -8.95 10.04
N ALA A 501 14.11 -8.80 8.70
CA ALA A 501 15.05 -7.96 7.93
C ALA A 501 15.00 -6.49 8.35
N GLN A 502 13.81 -5.91 8.54
CA GLN A 502 13.61 -4.54 9.02
C GLN A 502 14.29 -4.30 10.38
N LYS A 503 14.16 -5.24 11.32
CA LYS A 503 14.82 -5.16 12.64
C LYS A 503 16.33 -5.20 12.51
N VAL A 504 16.85 -6.18 11.75
CA VAL A 504 18.30 -6.34 11.55
C VAL A 504 18.91 -5.10 10.89
N LEU A 505 18.24 -4.53 9.89
CA LEU A 505 18.71 -3.33 9.20
C LEU A 505 18.67 -2.09 10.10
N ALA A 506 17.60 -1.90 10.87
CA ALA A 506 17.49 -0.78 11.81
C ALA A 506 18.58 -0.80 12.91
N GLU A 507 19.01 -1.99 13.35
CA GLU A 507 20.04 -2.16 14.37
C GLU A 507 21.47 -2.07 13.81
N LYS A 508 21.74 -2.74 12.67
CA LYS A 508 23.11 -2.92 12.15
C LYS A 508 23.56 -1.84 11.16
N ILE A 509 22.65 -1.22 10.41
CA ILE A 509 23.01 -0.32 9.30
C ILE A 509 22.30 1.03 9.45
N LYS A 510 23.08 2.07 9.76
CA LYS A 510 22.60 3.46 9.76
C LYS A 510 22.93 4.12 8.43
N LEU A 511 21.91 4.45 7.65
CA LEU A 511 22.07 5.17 6.39
C LEU A 511 22.39 6.67 6.64
N PRO A 512 23.18 7.30 5.76
CA PRO A 512 23.45 8.74 5.83
C PRO A 512 22.22 9.57 5.44
N VAL A 513 22.24 10.86 5.77
CA VAL A 513 21.14 11.78 5.46
C VAL A 513 20.91 11.82 3.94
N GLY A 514 19.64 11.74 3.53
CA GLY A 514 19.25 11.66 2.12
C GLY A 514 19.06 10.24 1.59
N TYR A 515 19.45 9.22 2.37
CA TYR A 515 19.27 7.81 2.01
C TYR A 515 18.19 7.16 2.88
N TYR A 516 17.36 6.32 2.27
CA TYR A 516 16.29 5.63 2.99
C TYR A 516 15.94 4.29 2.35
N TYR A 517 15.41 3.39 3.19
CA TYR A 517 14.90 2.08 2.77
C TYR A 517 13.44 2.17 2.32
N THR A 518 13.08 1.33 1.37
CA THR A 518 11.68 1.00 1.05
C THR A 518 11.63 -0.49 0.72
N TYR A 519 10.52 -1.15 1.03
CA TYR A 519 10.34 -2.57 0.77
C TYR A 519 9.36 -2.75 -0.38
N GLY A 520 9.78 -3.46 -1.42
CA GLY A 520 9.01 -3.77 -2.61
C GLY A 520 8.79 -5.27 -2.77
N GLY A 521 8.25 -5.67 -3.92
CA GLY A 521 7.88 -7.05 -4.22
C GLY A 521 6.46 -7.38 -3.74
N THR A 522 6.21 -8.66 -3.48
CA THR A 522 4.92 -9.18 -2.99
C THR A 522 4.54 -8.59 -1.62
N PHE A 523 5.51 -8.22 -0.79
CA PHE A 523 5.29 -7.60 0.52
C PHE A 523 4.56 -6.24 0.43
N GLU A 524 4.91 -5.40 -0.55
CA GLU A 524 4.24 -4.11 -0.76
C GLU A 524 2.74 -4.30 -1.06
N ASN A 525 2.42 -5.34 -1.84
CA ASN A 525 1.05 -5.69 -2.17
C ASN A 525 0.31 -6.30 -0.98
N LEU A 526 0.99 -7.12 -0.18
CA LEU A 526 0.46 -7.60 1.09
C LEU A 526 0.10 -6.46 2.04
N GLU A 527 0.97 -5.45 2.18
CA GLU A 527 0.75 -4.30 3.05
C GLU A 527 -0.47 -3.48 2.58
N LYS A 528 -0.53 -3.16 1.28
CA LYS A 528 -1.67 -2.44 0.67
C LYS A 528 -2.99 -3.21 0.83
N ALA A 529 -2.99 -4.51 0.54
CA ALA A 529 -4.18 -5.33 0.63
C ALA A 529 -4.63 -5.55 2.08
N SER A 530 -3.70 -5.74 3.02
CA SER A 530 -3.99 -5.86 4.45
C SER A 530 -4.59 -4.57 5.02
N ALA A 531 -4.02 -3.41 4.66
CA ALA A 531 -4.57 -2.10 5.05
C ALA A 531 -6.00 -1.90 4.51
N ARG A 532 -6.29 -2.41 3.30
CA ARG A 532 -7.65 -2.37 2.74
C ARG A 532 -8.60 -3.34 3.47
N LEU A 533 -8.17 -4.56 3.75
CA LEU A 533 -8.97 -5.54 4.50
C LEU A 533 -9.31 -5.07 5.91
N MET A 534 -8.42 -4.32 6.56
CA MET A 534 -8.70 -3.66 7.85
C MET A 534 -9.91 -2.70 7.80
N ILE A 535 -10.26 -2.19 6.61
CA ILE A 535 -11.45 -1.33 6.40
C ILE A 535 -12.64 -2.15 5.91
N VAL A 536 -12.39 -3.07 4.95
CA VAL A 536 -13.42 -3.86 4.26
C VAL A 536 -14.09 -4.87 5.20
N VAL A 537 -13.34 -5.54 6.07
CA VAL A 537 -13.89 -6.54 7.00
C VAL A 537 -14.83 -5.90 8.03
N PRO A 538 -14.48 -4.82 8.75
CA PRO A 538 -15.42 -4.14 9.64
C PRO A 538 -16.67 -3.62 8.93
N LEU A 539 -16.53 -3.11 7.70
CA LEU A 539 -17.66 -2.65 6.90
C LEU A 539 -18.61 -3.82 6.57
N ALA A 540 -18.07 -4.98 6.19
CA ALA A 540 -18.85 -6.20 5.96
C ALA A 540 -19.60 -6.63 7.24
N LEU A 541 -18.91 -6.65 8.38
CA LEU A 541 -19.52 -6.99 9.67
C LEU A 541 -20.63 -6.02 10.07
N LEU A 542 -20.45 -4.71 9.87
CA LEU A 542 -21.49 -3.71 10.12
C LEU A 542 -22.70 -3.94 9.23
N LEU A 543 -22.47 -4.22 7.95
CA LEU A 543 -23.52 -4.49 6.98
C LEU A 543 -24.31 -5.76 7.31
N ILE A 544 -23.63 -6.84 7.74
CA ILE A 544 -24.27 -8.05 8.26
C ILE A 544 -25.14 -7.72 9.48
N PHE A 545 -24.60 -6.97 10.45
CA PHE A 545 -25.34 -6.60 11.66
C PHE A 545 -26.58 -5.76 11.33
N PHE A 546 -26.45 -4.81 10.40
CA PHE A 546 -27.56 -4.00 9.92
C PHE A 546 -28.66 -4.86 9.26
N LEU A 547 -28.28 -5.81 8.39
CA LEU A 547 -29.24 -6.72 7.77
C LEU A 547 -29.93 -7.60 8.82
N LEU A 548 -29.19 -8.14 9.79
CA LEU A 548 -29.77 -8.91 10.89
C LEU A 548 -30.77 -8.08 11.71
N TYR A 549 -30.45 -6.81 11.96
CA TYR A 549 -31.36 -5.89 12.63
C TYR A 549 -32.64 -5.67 11.80
N VAL A 550 -32.53 -5.46 10.49
CA VAL A 550 -33.68 -5.30 9.59
C VAL A 550 -34.51 -6.59 9.53
N THR A 551 -33.90 -7.76 9.52
CA THR A 551 -34.63 -9.04 9.47
C THR A 551 -35.42 -9.29 10.77
N PHE A 552 -34.79 -9.14 11.94
CA PHE A 552 -35.41 -9.50 13.23
C PHE A 552 -36.10 -8.35 13.96
N HIS A 553 -35.93 -7.11 13.49
CA HIS A 553 -36.42 -5.88 14.14
C HIS A 553 -36.06 -5.83 15.65
N SER A 554 -34.92 -6.42 16.02
CA SER A 554 -34.51 -6.61 17.40
C SER A 554 -33.00 -6.66 17.52
N VAL A 555 -32.42 -5.64 18.17
CA VAL A 555 -30.98 -5.56 18.45
C VAL A 555 -30.48 -6.77 19.24
N LYS A 556 -31.31 -7.33 20.13
CA LYS A 556 -30.95 -8.51 20.93
C LYS A 556 -30.78 -9.75 20.07
N ASN A 557 -31.73 -10.01 19.17
CA ASN A 557 -31.66 -11.17 18.29
C ASN A 557 -30.52 -11.00 17.27
N ALA A 558 -30.34 -9.80 16.73
CA ALA A 558 -29.23 -9.48 15.84
C ALA A 558 -27.86 -9.70 16.53
N ALA A 559 -27.68 -9.19 17.75
CA ALA A 559 -26.45 -9.37 18.51
C ALA A 559 -26.18 -10.85 18.87
N LEU A 560 -27.22 -11.62 19.22
CA LEU A 560 -27.10 -13.06 19.49
C LEU A 560 -26.60 -13.81 18.24
N ILE A 561 -27.20 -13.57 17.08
CA ILE A 561 -26.79 -14.21 15.83
C ILE A 561 -25.37 -13.75 15.44
N PHE A 562 -25.06 -12.48 15.65
CA PHE A 562 -23.74 -11.91 15.37
C PHE A 562 -22.62 -12.59 16.17
N THR A 563 -22.90 -13.15 17.36
CA THR A 563 -21.91 -13.94 18.11
C THR A 563 -21.42 -15.18 17.36
N ALA A 564 -22.17 -15.71 16.39
CA ALA A 564 -21.75 -16.85 15.58
C ALA A 564 -20.52 -16.54 14.70
N ILE A 565 -20.26 -15.27 14.38
CA ILE A 565 -19.14 -14.85 13.52
C ILE A 565 -17.79 -15.05 14.23
N PRO A 566 -17.52 -14.48 15.43
CA PRO A 566 -16.30 -14.81 16.17
C PRO A 566 -16.11 -16.31 16.42
N MET A 567 -17.21 -17.06 16.58
CA MET A 567 -17.17 -18.50 16.83
C MET A 567 -16.77 -19.32 15.59
N SER A 568 -17.17 -18.86 14.41
CA SER A 568 -16.72 -19.47 13.15
C SER A 568 -15.25 -19.16 12.90
N ALA A 569 -14.78 -17.96 13.25
CA ALA A 569 -13.37 -17.58 13.08
C ALA A 569 -12.40 -18.51 13.83
N ILE A 570 -12.79 -19.04 15.01
CA ILE A 570 -11.97 -19.98 15.80
C ILE A 570 -11.55 -21.19 14.96
N GLY A 571 -12.52 -21.84 14.31
CA GLY A 571 -12.25 -23.03 13.50
C GLY A 571 -11.45 -22.72 12.25
N GLY A 572 -11.67 -21.56 11.63
CA GLY A 572 -10.88 -21.11 10.48
C GLY A 572 -9.41 -20.90 10.82
N VAL A 573 -9.11 -20.21 11.93
CA VAL A 573 -7.74 -19.97 12.40
C VAL A 573 -7.06 -21.27 12.79
N LEU A 574 -7.75 -22.14 13.55
CA LEU A 574 -7.19 -23.44 13.95
C LEU A 574 -6.93 -24.35 12.75
N ALA A 575 -7.79 -24.31 11.72
CA ALA A 575 -7.60 -25.13 10.51
C ALA A 575 -6.40 -24.65 9.67
N LEU A 576 -6.17 -23.33 9.56
CA LEU A 576 -4.97 -22.80 8.91
C LEU A 576 -3.71 -23.25 9.65
N LEU A 577 -3.68 -23.11 10.97
CA LEU A 577 -2.54 -23.52 11.80
C LEU A 577 -2.29 -25.03 11.73
N ALA A 578 -3.34 -25.85 11.79
CA ALA A 578 -3.23 -27.30 11.71
C ALA A 578 -2.67 -27.78 10.35
N ARG A 579 -2.89 -26.99 9.27
CA ARG A 579 -2.33 -27.26 7.94
C ARG A 579 -1.02 -26.51 7.68
N GLY A 580 -0.50 -25.78 8.65
CA GLY A 580 0.74 -25.00 8.51
C GLY A 580 0.66 -23.89 7.47
N MET A 581 -0.54 -23.37 7.17
CA MET A 581 -0.72 -22.31 6.17
C MET A 581 -0.75 -20.93 6.86
N PRO A 582 0.01 -19.94 6.37
CA PRO A 582 -0.05 -18.57 6.87
C PRO A 582 -1.35 -17.88 6.47
N PHE A 583 -1.57 -16.67 6.99
CA PHE A 583 -2.65 -15.81 6.53
C PHE A 583 -2.36 -15.30 5.12
N SER A 584 -3.29 -15.50 4.19
CA SER A 584 -3.24 -14.93 2.84
C SER A 584 -4.49 -14.14 2.49
N ILE A 585 -4.46 -13.32 1.44
CA ILE A 585 -5.66 -12.60 0.96
C ILE A 585 -6.76 -13.60 0.58
N SER A 586 -6.41 -14.76 0.01
CA SER A 586 -7.33 -15.87 -0.25
C SER A 586 -7.99 -16.40 1.03
N ALA A 587 -7.23 -16.57 2.11
CA ALA A 587 -7.77 -16.95 3.42
C ALA A 587 -8.69 -15.86 3.99
N GLY A 588 -8.32 -14.58 3.82
CA GLY A 588 -9.15 -13.43 4.21
C GLY A 588 -10.52 -13.42 3.52
N VAL A 589 -10.54 -13.68 2.21
CA VAL A 589 -11.79 -13.87 1.45
C VAL A 589 -12.58 -15.07 1.97
N GLY A 590 -11.91 -16.16 2.31
CA GLY A 590 -12.52 -17.33 2.97
C GLY A 590 -13.21 -16.99 4.30
N PHE A 591 -12.59 -16.15 5.15
CA PHE A 591 -13.22 -15.69 6.38
C PHE A 591 -14.47 -14.83 6.11
N ILE A 592 -14.38 -13.91 5.13
CA ILE A 592 -15.52 -13.09 4.73
C ILE A 592 -16.68 -13.99 4.29
N ALA A 593 -16.42 -14.94 3.38
CA ALA A 593 -17.42 -15.92 2.95
C ALA A 593 -18.02 -16.68 4.14
N LEU A 594 -17.17 -17.25 5.00
CA LEU A 594 -17.55 -17.98 6.21
C LEU A 594 -18.48 -17.16 7.13
N PHE A 595 -18.27 -15.86 7.29
CA PHE A 595 -19.12 -15.01 8.13
C PHE A 595 -20.56 -14.97 7.61
N GLY A 596 -20.77 -14.91 6.30
CA GLY A 596 -22.10 -14.96 5.69
C GLY A 596 -22.81 -16.28 5.99
N VAL A 597 -22.12 -17.40 5.80
CA VAL A 597 -22.69 -18.75 6.01
C VAL A 597 -22.96 -19.03 7.50
N ALA A 598 -22.04 -18.63 8.38
CA ALA A 598 -22.19 -18.84 9.83
C ALA A 598 -23.44 -18.12 10.38
N VAL A 599 -23.75 -16.94 9.82
CA VAL A 599 -24.91 -16.16 10.18
C VAL A 599 -26.22 -16.84 9.76
N LEU A 600 -26.26 -17.48 8.59
CA LEU A 600 -27.44 -18.22 8.10
C LEU A 600 -27.93 -19.27 9.09
N ASN A 601 -27.02 -20.08 9.62
CA ASN A 601 -27.35 -21.11 10.62
C ASN A 601 -27.97 -20.49 11.89
N GLY A 602 -27.47 -19.34 12.32
CA GLY A 602 -28.01 -18.59 13.45
C GLY A 602 -29.40 -18.00 13.18
N ILE A 603 -29.65 -17.48 11.97
CA ILE A 603 -30.95 -16.92 11.55
C ILE A 603 -32.05 -17.97 11.64
N VAL A 604 -31.80 -19.16 11.07
CA VAL A 604 -32.81 -20.24 11.02
C VAL A 604 -33.14 -20.75 12.42
N LEU A 605 -32.14 -20.86 13.31
CA LEU A 605 -32.35 -21.33 14.68
C LEU A 605 -33.15 -20.31 15.52
N ILE A 606 -32.75 -19.04 15.52
CA ILE A 606 -33.45 -17.97 16.25
C ILE A 606 -34.85 -17.72 15.67
N GLY A 607 -35.02 -17.82 14.35
CA GLY A 607 -36.32 -17.73 13.69
C GLY A 607 -37.31 -18.76 14.26
N THR A 608 -36.84 -19.98 14.51
CA THR A 608 -37.64 -21.08 15.08
C THR A 608 -37.98 -20.84 16.55
N PHE A 609 -37.04 -20.34 17.35
CA PHE A 609 -37.33 -19.96 18.74
C PHE A 609 -38.40 -18.86 18.81
N ASN A 610 -38.33 -17.88 17.91
CA ASN A 610 -39.33 -16.81 17.83
C ASN A 610 -40.69 -17.33 17.36
N GLN A 611 -40.73 -18.30 16.44
CA GLN A 611 -41.96 -18.94 15.99
C GLN A 611 -42.62 -19.74 17.11
N LEU A 612 -41.89 -20.63 17.79
CA LEU A 612 -42.40 -21.40 18.93
C LEU A 612 -42.92 -20.51 20.07
N LYS A 613 -42.27 -19.35 20.27
CA LYS A 613 -42.73 -18.34 21.24
C LYS A 613 -44.02 -17.66 20.80
N LYS A 614 -44.22 -17.42 19.50
CA LYS A 614 -45.49 -16.91 18.93
C LYS A 614 -46.61 -17.94 19.03
N ASP A 615 -46.27 -19.23 18.90
CA ASP A 615 -47.22 -20.36 19.00
C ASP A 615 -47.68 -20.67 20.44
N GLY A 616 -47.33 -19.82 21.42
CA GLY A 616 -47.85 -19.86 22.78
C GLY A 616 -46.99 -20.57 23.83
N LEU A 617 -45.79 -21.07 23.47
CA LEU A 617 -44.86 -21.62 24.45
C LEU A 617 -44.21 -20.51 25.29
N THR A 618 -44.44 -20.52 26.61
CA THR A 618 -43.94 -19.50 27.54
C THR A 618 -42.64 -19.87 28.25
N ASP A 619 -42.31 -21.16 28.38
CA ASP A 619 -41.07 -21.62 29.00
C ASP A 619 -39.89 -21.57 28.02
N VAL A 620 -38.95 -20.64 28.27
CA VAL A 620 -37.76 -20.40 27.44
C VAL A 620 -36.87 -21.65 27.32
N VAL A 621 -36.76 -22.46 28.36
CA VAL A 621 -35.93 -23.67 28.32
C VAL A 621 -36.57 -24.73 27.41
N ARG A 622 -37.89 -24.85 27.48
CA ARG A 622 -38.67 -25.75 26.62
C ARG A 622 -38.65 -25.29 25.16
N ILE A 623 -38.74 -23.98 24.90
CA ILE A 623 -38.60 -23.41 23.54
C ILE A 623 -37.25 -23.77 22.93
N VAL A 624 -36.16 -23.64 23.71
CA VAL A 624 -34.82 -23.97 23.25
C VAL A 624 -34.65 -25.47 22.98
N LEU A 625 -35.11 -26.34 23.87
CA LEU A 625 -35.02 -27.78 23.69
C LEU A 625 -35.82 -28.25 22.46
N GLU A 626 -37.05 -27.79 22.30
CA GLU A 626 -37.90 -28.18 21.18
C GLU A 626 -37.39 -27.58 19.86
N GLY A 627 -37.00 -26.30 19.87
CA GLY A 627 -36.49 -25.61 18.69
C GLY A 627 -35.16 -26.18 18.18
N THR A 628 -34.24 -26.53 19.08
CA THR A 628 -32.97 -27.18 18.69
C THR A 628 -33.21 -28.60 18.18
N ARG A 629 -34.18 -29.34 18.73
CA ARG A 629 -34.56 -30.67 18.24
C ARG A 629 -35.12 -30.62 16.82
N ILE A 630 -36.02 -29.68 16.54
CA ILE A 630 -36.60 -29.47 15.19
C ILE A 630 -35.51 -29.07 14.18
N ARG A 631 -34.54 -28.25 14.60
CA ARG A 631 -33.51 -27.71 13.70
C ARG A 631 -32.22 -28.51 13.60
N LEU A 632 -32.03 -29.54 14.42
CA LEU A 632 -30.81 -30.36 14.38
C LEU A 632 -30.56 -30.95 12.99
N ARG A 633 -31.60 -31.52 12.35
CA ARG A 633 -31.48 -32.12 11.02
C ARG A 633 -31.13 -31.09 9.93
N PRO A 634 -31.89 -29.99 9.76
CA PRO A 634 -31.55 -28.94 8.81
C PRO A 634 -30.14 -28.38 9.01
N VAL A 635 -29.76 -28.03 10.25
CA VAL A 635 -28.46 -27.38 10.53
C VAL A 635 -27.28 -28.31 10.26
N LEU A 636 -27.39 -29.60 10.61
CA LEU A 636 -26.34 -30.57 10.29
C LEU A 636 -26.26 -30.84 8.79
N MET A 637 -27.39 -30.86 8.09
CA MET A 637 -27.44 -31.06 6.65
C MET A 637 -26.76 -29.92 5.90
N THR A 638 -27.12 -28.66 6.18
CA THR A 638 -26.55 -27.48 5.52
C THR A 638 -25.06 -27.34 5.82
N ALA A 639 -24.66 -27.55 7.08
CA ALA A 639 -23.25 -27.54 7.47
C ALA A 639 -22.43 -28.65 6.78
N ALA A 640 -22.97 -29.88 6.69
CA ALA A 640 -22.28 -30.99 6.04
C ALA A 640 -22.16 -30.77 4.52
N VAL A 641 -23.23 -30.29 3.88
CA VAL A 641 -23.25 -30.00 2.45
C VAL A 641 -22.24 -28.90 2.09
N ALA A 642 -22.19 -27.80 2.85
CA ALA A 642 -21.21 -26.74 2.66
C ALA A 642 -19.77 -27.19 2.96
N ALA A 643 -19.52 -27.83 4.11
CA ALA A 643 -18.17 -28.26 4.48
C ALA A 643 -17.62 -29.35 3.53
N LEU A 644 -18.44 -30.32 3.12
CA LEU A 644 -18.02 -31.37 2.21
C LEU A 644 -17.98 -30.91 0.74
N GLY A 645 -18.76 -29.88 0.37
CA GLY A 645 -18.69 -29.23 -0.95
C GLY A 645 -17.33 -28.57 -1.22
N PHE A 646 -16.75 -27.95 -0.19
CA PHE A 646 -15.39 -27.38 -0.24
C PHE A 646 -14.26 -28.42 -0.10
N LEU A 647 -14.56 -29.66 0.29
CA LEU A 647 -13.53 -30.67 0.61
C LEU A 647 -12.59 -31.01 -0.57
N PRO A 648 -13.08 -31.21 -1.81
CA PRO A 648 -12.20 -31.45 -2.95
C PRO A 648 -11.26 -30.29 -3.22
N MET A 649 -11.71 -29.05 -3.02
CA MET A 649 -10.87 -27.86 -3.19
C MET A 649 -9.78 -27.77 -2.11
N ALA A 650 -10.11 -28.13 -0.87
CA ALA A 650 -9.14 -28.16 0.22
C ALA A 650 -8.06 -29.24 0.05
N LEU A 651 -8.36 -30.36 -0.63
CA LEU A 651 -7.43 -31.48 -0.83
C LEU A 651 -6.77 -31.50 -2.21
N SER A 652 -7.20 -30.65 -3.15
CA SER A 652 -6.72 -30.68 -4.53
C SER A 652 -5.23 -30.38 -4.62
N ASN A 653 -4.51 -31.12 -5.48
CA ASN A 653 -3.09 -30.92 -5.81
C ASN A 653 -2.87 -30.51 -7.28
N GLY A 654 -3.92 -30.06 -7.97
CA GLY A 654 -3.79 -29.57 -9.34
C GLY A 654 -3.37 -28.10 -9.39
N ALA A 655 -2.85 -27.66 -10.53
CA ALA A 655 -2.48 -26.27 -10.78
C ALA A 655 -3.60 -25.29 -10.37
N GLY A 656 -3.25 -24.26 -9.59
CA GLY A 656 -4.13 -23.23 -9.06
C GLY A 656 -4.96 -23.65 -7.84
N ALA A 657 -4.78 -24.87 -7.32
CA ALA A 657 -5.37 -25.28 -6.05
C ALA A 657 -4.81 -24.46 -4.88
N GLU A 658 -3.63 -23.87 -5.02
CA GLU A 658 -2.92 -23.12 -3.97
C GLU A 658 -3.72 -21.89 -3.53
N VAL A 659 -4.43 -21.24 -4.45
CA VAL A 659 -5.33 -20.13 -4.12
C VAL A 659 -6.61 -20.63 -3.44
N GLN A 660 -7.11 -21.80 -3.82
CA GLN A 660 -8.38 -22.35 -3.35
C GLN A 660 -8.26 -23.01 -1.97
N ARG A 661 -7.12 -23.66 -1.68
CA ARG A 661 -6.91 -24.42 -0.44
C ARG A 661 -7.05 -23.57 0.82
N PRO A 662 -6.44 -22.37 0.97
CA PRO A 662 -6.61 -21.55 2.17
C PRO A 662 -8.06 -21.10 2.34
N LEU A 663 -8.70 -20.68 1.24
CA LEU A 663 -10.12 -20.28 1.23
C LEU A 663 -11.00 -21.43 1.72
N ALA A 664 -10.88 -22.60 1.11
CA ALA A 664 -11.67 -23.79 1.47
C ALA A 664 -11.37 -24.26 2.89
N THR A 665 -10.10 -24.24 3.33
CA THR A 665 -9.70 -24.68 4.67
C THR A 665 -10.31 -23.80 5.76
N VAL A 666 -10.32 -22.49 5.56
CA VAL A 666 -10.96 -21.53 6.48
C VAL A 666 -12.45 -21.79 6.58
N VAL A 667 -13.13 -21.96 5.44
CA VAL A 667 -14.58 -22.19 5.41
C VAL A 667 -14.93 -23.54 6.05
N ILE A 668 -14.24 -24.63 5.74
CA ILE A 668 -14.48 -25.95 6.34
C ILE A 668 -14.25 -25.93 7.85
N GLY A 669 -13.07 -25.47 8.28
CA GLY A 669 -12.73 -25.39 9.70
C GLY A 669 -13.70 -24.52 10.48
N GLY A 670 -14.04 -23.36 9.90
CA GLY A 670 -14.97 -22.42 10.49
C GLY A 670 -16.41 -22.91 10.52
N LEU A 671 -16.89 -23.65 9.52
CA LEU A 671 -18.22 -24.26 9.52
C LEU A 671 -18.34 -25.37 10.56
N LEU A 672 -17.30 -26.20 10.70
CA LEU A 672 -17.25 -27.23 11.74
C LEU A 672 -17.33 -26.62 13.14
N SER A 673 -16.54 -25.58 13.43
CA SER A 673 -16.61 -24.89 14.72
C SER A 673 -17.92 -24.12 14.89
N ALA A 674 -18.37 -23.39 13.86
CA ALA A 674 -19.61 -22.62 13.90
C ALA A 674 -20.81 -23.51 14.16
N THR A 675 -20.92 -24.65 13.50
CA THR A 675 -22.06 -25.55 13.64
C THR A 675 -22.15 -26.11 15.06
N PHE A 676 -21.03 -26.59 15.59
CA PHE A 676 -20.95 -27.07 16.96
C PHE A 676 -21.28 -25.95 17.96
N LEU A 677 -20.59 -24.81 17.86
CA LEU A 677 -20.75 -23.71 18.79
C LEU A 677 -22.15 -23.05 18.69
N THR A 678 -22.76 -23.01 17.50
CA THR A 678 -24.11 -22.48 17.31
C THR A 678 -25.18 -23.40 17.89
N LEU A 679 -25.01 -24.72 17.84
CA LEU A 679 -25.97 -25.65 18.46
C LEU A 679 -25.89 -25.66 20.00
N PHE A 680 -24.73 -25.40 20.60
CA PHE A 680 -24.57 -25.44 22.06
C PHE A 680 -24.59 -24.06 22.73
N VAL A 681 -23.86 -23.09 22.18
CA VAL A 681 -23.62 -21.80 22.82
C VAL A 681 -24.72 -20.80 22.51
N LEU A 682 -25.19 -20.71 21.26
CA LEU A 682 -26.27 -19.80 20.89
C LEU A 682 -27.55 -20.02 21.73
N PRO A 683 -27.99 -21.26 22.03
CA PRO A 683 -29.14 -21.47 22.88
C PRO A 683 -28.88 -21.15 24.36
N CYS A 684 -27.65 -21.40 24.85
CA CYS A 684 -27.25 -20.98 26.19
C CYS A 684 -27.30 -19.45 26.33
N LEU A 685 -26.76 -18.72 25.34
CA LEU A 685 -26.83 -17.27 25.27
C LEU A 685 -28.29 -16.79 25.17
N TYR A 686 -29.12 -17.42 24.35
CA TYR A 686 -30.54 -17.08 24.24
C TYR A 686 -31.27 -17.18 25.59
N ILE A 687 -31.02 -18.23 26.39
CA ILE A 687 -31.59 -18.40 27.73
C ILE A 687 -31.09 -17.31 28.69
N ILE A 688 -29.79 -16.99 28.64
CA ILE A 688 -29.18 -15.96 29.50
C ILE A 688 -29.80 -14.58 29.20
N PHE A 689 -29.92 -14.22 27.92
CA PHE A 689 -30.44 -12.92 27.49
C PHE A 689 -31.98 -12.80 27.55
N SER A 690 -32.70 -13.92 27.57
CA SER A 690 -34.17 -13.94 27.65
C SER A 690 -34.73 -13.89 29.09
N ARG A 691 -33.92 -14.18 30.12
CA ARG A 691 -34.34 -14.01 31.52
C ARG A 691 -34.34 -12.52 31.89
N ARG A 692 -35.50 -11.96 32.25
CA ARG A 692 -35.58 -10.62 32.86
C ARG A 692 -34.84 -10.64 34.21
N PRO A 693 -33.80 -9.82 34.43
CA PRO A 693 -33.19 -9.72 35.74
C PRO A 693 -34.10 -8.86 36.65
N LYS A 694 -34.60 -9.43 37.76
CA LYS A 694 -34.93 -8.64 38.96
C LYS A 694 -33.63 -8.46 39.72
N ILE A 695 -32.89 -7.37 39.47
CA ILE A 695 -31.68 -7.04 40.23
C ILE A 695 -31.72 -5.56 40.62
N HIS A 696 -31.63 -5.32 41.94
CA HIS A 696 -31.39 -4.02 42.56
C HIS A 696 -30.00 -3.48 42.19
N PRO A 697 -29.83 -2.17 41.97
CA PRO A 697 -28.59 -1.62 41.45
C PRO A 697 -27.58 -1.43 42.58
N LYS A 698 -26.56 -2.28 42.69
CA LYS A 698 -25.25 -1.87 43.22
C LYS A 698 -24.13 -2.58 42.45
N THR A 699 -23.16 -1.76 42.03
CA THR A 699 -21.88 -2.04 41.35
C THR A 699 -21.90 -2.21 39.81
N PRO A 700 -21.23 -1.32 39.06
CA PRO A 700 -21.06 -1.43 37.61
C PRO A 700 -19.72 -2.09 37.31
N VAL A 701 -19.67 -3.43 37.30
CA VAL A 701 -18.43 -4.18 36.97
C VAL A 701 -18.57 -4.99 35.67
N VAL A 702 -19.80 -5.29 35.24
CA VAL A 702 -20.03 -6.14 34.05
C VAL A 702 -20.18 -5.32 32.76
N VAL A 703 -20.58 -4.04 32.86
CA VAL A 703 -20.59 -3.11 31.71
C VAL A 703 -19.18 -2.62 31.40
N SER A 704 -18.31 -2.53 32.41
CA SER A 704 -16.91 -2.12 32.28
C SER A 704 -16.05 -3.17 31.56
N LEU A 705 -16.31 -4.47 31.70
CA LEU A 705 -15.54 -5.52 30.99
C LEU A 705 -15.90 -5.62 29.50
N MET A 706 -17.17 -5.37 29.14
CA MET A 706 -17.65 -5.38 27.76
C MET A 706 -17.25 -4.10 27.00
N ILE A 707 -17.06 -3.00 27.73
CA ILE A 707 -16.46 -1.77 27.22
C ILE A 707 -14.94 -1.90 27.13
N LEU A 708 -14.27 -2.58 28.08
CA LEU A 708 -12.80 -2.76 28.08
C LEU A 708 -12.28 -3.60 26.90
N VAL A 709 -13.07 -4.54 26.36
CA VAL A 709 -12.72 -5.28 25.13
C VAL A 709 -13.04 -4.47 23.86
N LEU A 710 -13.91 -3.46 23.95
CA LEU A 710 -14.17 -2.51 22.86
C LEU A 710 -13.28 -1.25 22.91
N THR A 711 -12.55 -0.99 23.99
CA THR A 711 -11.78 0.24 24.16
C THR A 711 -10.39 0.00 24.74
N LEU A 712 -9.40 -0.30 23.88
CA LEU A 712 -7.99 0.16 23.96
C LEU A 712 -7.14 -0.41 22.78
N PRO A 713 -6.41 0.41 21.98
CA PRO A 713 -6.61 1.80 21.63
C PRO A 713 -6.83 1.97 20.10
N THR A 714 -8.03 2.41 19.71
CA THR A 714 -8.18 3.30 18.55
C THR A 714 -8.66 4.65 19.05
N ALA A 715 -7.77 5.36 19.74
CA ALA A 715 -7.76 6.82 19.70
C ALA A 715 -6.75 7.16 18.59
N LEU A 716 -7.14 7.62 17.41
CA LEU A 716 -7.91 8.83 17.18
C LEU A 716 -8.83 8.68 15.96
N SER A 717 -10.11 8.45 16.18
CA SER A 717 -11.09 9.26 15.45
C SER A 717 -11.59 10.26 16.47
N ALA A 718 -11.05 11.48 16.35
CA ALA A 718 -11.67 12.64 16.93
C ALA A 718 -13.18 12.54 16.69
N GLN A 719 -13.98 12.78 17.73
CA GLN A 719 -15.24 13.48 17.51
C GLN A 719 -14.90 14.58 16.51
N GLN A 720 -15.50 14.60 15.32
CA GLN A 720 -15.36 15.75 14.42
C GLN A 720 -15.58 16.96 15.31
N PRO A 721 -14.52 17.74 15.61
CA PRO A 721 -14.68 18.92 16.42
C PRO A 721 -15.69 19.74 15.65
N ALA A 722 -16.73 20.23 16.33
CA ALA A 722 -17.66 21.16 15.72
C ALA A 722 -16.83 22.20 14.96
N GLY A 723 -16.91 22.17 13.64
CA GLY A 723 -16.03 22.94 12.77
C GLY A 723 -16.12 24.41 13.15
N ARG A 724 -14.99 25.03 13.48
CA ARG A 724 -14.98 26.46 13.79
C ARG A 724 -14.77 27.24 12.51
N THR A 725 -15.67 28.17 12.24
CA THR A 725 -15.46 29.22 11.25
C THR A 725 -14.58 30.29 11.89
N LEU A 726 -13.37 30.45 11.39
CA LEU A 726 -12.40 31.44 11.91
C LEU A 726 -12.04 32.43 10.81
N THR A 727 -11.75 33.66 11.21
CA THR A 727 -11.24 34.70 10.31
C THR A 727 -9.74 34.51 10.04
N ILE A 728 -9.23 35.05 8.93
CA ILE A 728 -7.81 34.94 8.58
C ILE A 728 -6.88 35.48 9.68
N ALA A 729 -7.27 36.54 10.39
CA ALA A 729 -6.49 37.11 11.48
C ALA A 729 -6.33 36.14 12.67
N GLU A 730 -7.41 35.43 13.02
CA GLU A 730 -7.39 34.41 14.08
C GLU A 730 -6.55 33.20 13.65
N VAL A 731 -6.65 32.77 12.39
CA VAL A 731 -5.87 31.67 11.83
C VAL A 731 -4.37 31.98 11.83
N ILE A 732 -3.98 33.21 11.43
CA ILE A 732 -2.58 33.67 11.52
C ILE A 732 -2.11 33.71 12.99
N GLY A 733 -2.98 34.10 13.93
CA GLY A 733 -2.68 34.05 15.36
C GLY A 733 -2.34 32.63 15.86
N LEU A 734 -3.09 31.63 15.40
CA LEU A 734 -2.88 30.21 15.71
C LEU A 734 -1.61 29.63 15.05
N ALA A 735 -1.17 30.19 13.92
CA ALA A 735 0.01 29.72 13.19
C ALA A 735 1.31 29.80 14.01
N LYS A 736 1.35 30.59 15.10
CA LYS A 736 2.47 30.60 16.05
C LYS A 736 2.75 29.25 16.71
N ASN A 737 1.79 28.32 16.70
CA ASN A 737 1.95 26.95 17.20
C ASN A 737 2.67 26.01 16.22
N ASN A 738 3.05 26.49 15.04
CA ASN A 738 3.78 25.70 14.04
C ASN A 738 5.09 25.15 14.62
N LEU A 739 5.38 23.88 14.32
CA LEU A 739 6.56 23.18 14.84
C LEU A 739 7.88 23.83 14.42
N GLN A 740 7.94 24.54 13.28
CA GLN A 740 9.14 25.26 12.84
C GLN A 740 9.56 26.36 13.82
N TYR A 741 8.61 27.05 14.46
CA TYR A 741 8.93 28.00 15.53
C TYR A 741 9.55 27.30 16.74
N SER A 742 9.02 26.13 17.11
CA SER A 742 9.57 25.33 18.22
C SER A 742 11.01 24.90 17.92
N VAL A 743 11.28 24.40 16.71
CA VAL A 743 12.64 24.04 16.27
C VAL A 743 13.57 25.25 16.34
N ASN A 744 13.17 26.40 15.80
CA ASN A 744 13.98 27.61 15.84
C ASN A 744 14.23 28.10 17.28
N ASN A 745 13.23 28.03 18.16
CA ASN A 745 13.38 28.36 19.58
C ASN A 745 14.38 27.45 20.29
N GLN A 746 14.39 26.14 19.98
CA GLN A 746 15.39 25.21 20.48
C GLN A 746 16.80 25.52 19.94
N GLN A 747 16.92 25.97 18.68
CA GLN A 747 18.20 26.42 18.12
C GLN A 747 18.70 27.70 18.80
N ILE A 748 17.81 28.65 19.11
CA ILE A 748 18.16 29.84 19.92
C ILE A 748 18.63 29.41 21.31
N ALA A 749 17.93 28.46 21.96
CA ALA A 749 18.33 27.92 23.26
C ALA A 749 19.71 27.23 23.20
N LYS A 750 19.96 26.40 22.18
CA LYS A 750 21.27 25.80 21.90
C LYS A 750 22.35 26.87 21.73
N GLY A 751 22.09 27.92 20.95
CA GLY A 751 23.00 29.03 20.76
C GLY A 751 23.33 29.77 22.07
N ARG A 752 22.34 29.95 22.96
CA ARG A 752 22.58 30.51 24.31
C ARG A 752 23.51 29.64 25.15
N LEU A 753 23.31 28.31 25.12
CA LEU A 753 24.17 27.36 25.86
C LEU A 753 25.60 27.32 25.30
N GLN A 754 25.76 27.38 23.98
CA GLN A 754 27.08 27.43 23.32
C GLN A 754 27.87 28.70 23.66
N VAL A 755 27.20 29.85 23.80
CA VAL A 755 27.84 31.07 24.28
C VAL A 755 28.36 30.91 25.72
N GLY A 756 27.65 30.12 26.56
CA GLY A 756 28.06 29.81 27.93
C GLY A 756 29.24 28.84 28.04
N SER A 757 29.36 27.88 27.13
CA SER A 757 30.37 26.80 27.19
C SER A 757 31.80 27.25 26.89
N VAL A 758 32.01 28.46 26.36
CA VAL A 758 33.34 29.00 26.02
C VAL A 758 34.24 29.15 27.26
N THR A 759 33.67 29.17 28.47
CA THR A 759 34.41 29.32 29.72
C THR A 759 34.98 28.02 30.28
N ILE A 760 34.74 26.88 29.63
CA ILE A 760 35.24 25.59 30.10
C ILE A 760 36.76 25.54 29.87
N ALA A 761 37.51 25.44 30.97
CA ALA A 761 38.94 25.19 30.93
C ALA A 761 39.22 23.83 30.26
N THR A 762 40.40 23.67 29.63
CA THR A 762 40.77 22.37 29.04
C THR A 762 40.80 21.29 30.13
N LYS A 763 40.68 20.02 29.76
CA LYS A 763 40.66 18.93 30.75
C LYS A 763 42.01 18.86 31.48
N THR A 764 41.98 18.71 32.80
CA THR A 764 43.18 18.46 33.61
C THR A 764 43.72 17.06 33.26
N GLY A 765 44.95 16.99 32.75
CA GLY A 765 45.63 15.74 32.42
C GLY A 765 46.47 15.25 33.59
N ILE A 766 46.47 13.94 33.85
CA ILE A 766 47.36 13.28 34.81
C ILE A 766 48.48 12.62 34.01
N PHE A 767 49.74 12.82 34.39
CA PHE A 767 50.88 12.18 33.74
C PHE A 767 51.77 11.47 34.75
N ALA A 768 52.39 10.38 34.30
CA ALA A 768 53.41 9.63 35.01
C ALA A 768 54.57 9.39 34.04
N GLU A 769 55.74 9.92 34.36
CA GLU A 769 56.96 9.86 33.56
C GLU A 769 58.05 9.18 34.40
N ASN A 770 58.99 8.46 33.76
CA ASN A 770 60.12 7.82 34.43
C ASN A 770 61.40 8.54 33.97
N GLU A 771 62.03 9.33 34.85
CA GLU A 771 63.22 10.11 34.52
C GLU A 771 64.48 9.54 35.22
N ASP A 772 65.64 9.73 34.56
CA ASP A 772 67.01 9.29 34.89
C ASP A 772 67.37 7.83 34.53
N PHE A 773 68.01 7.64 33.36
CA PHE A 773 68.84 6.47 33.05
C PHE A 773 70.29 6.91 33.02
N ARG A 774 71.04 6.64 34.10
CA ARG A 774 72.50 6.60 34.00
C ARG A 774 72.88 5.21 33.46
N PRO A 775 73.95 5.05 32.66
CA PRO A 775 74.40 3.73 32.21
C PRO A 775 74.74 2.73 33.33
N SER A 776 74.74 3.16 34.59
CA SER A 776 75.02 2.36 35.79
C SER A 776 73.80 2.14 36.71
N ASP A 777 72.60 2.60 36.34
CA ASP A 777 71.41 2.55 37.20
C ASP A 777 70.20 1.97 36.44
N ASP A 778 69.72 0.78 36.85
CA ASP A 778 68.61 0.04 36.24
C ASP A 778 67.24 0.38 36.86
N GLN A 779 67.18 1.24 37.88
CA GLN A 779 65.95 1.60 38.61
C GLN A 779 65.65 3.10 38.43
N GLY A 780 65.04 3.48 37.30
CA GLY A 780 64.63 4.87 37.02
C GLY A 780 63.67 5.44 38.07
N ILE A 781 63.57 6.78 38.13
CA ILE A 781 62.79 7.48 39.16
C ILE A 781 61.43 7.93 38.61
N LEU A 782 60.35 7.45 39.26
CA LEU A 782 58.96 7.77 38.88
C LEU A 782 58.56 9.20 39.27
N LYS A 783 58.06 9.97 38.29
CA LYS A 783 57.54 11.33 38.40
C LYS A 783 56.06 11.34 38.06
N ILE A 784 55.20 11.71 39.01
CA ILE A 784 53.75 11.77 38.81
C ILE A 784 53.28 13.21 38.98
N GLY A 785 52.38 13.68 38.12
CA GLY A 785 51.90 15.05 38.15
C GLY A 785 50.57 15.31 37.48
N LEU A 786 50.06 16.52 37.72
CA LEU A 786 48.88 17.10 37.08
C LEU A 786 49.33 18.16 36.07
N SER A 787 48.65 18.21 34.93
CA SER A 787 48.88 19.17 33.85
C SER A 787 47.56 19.86 33.48
N GLN A 788 47.61 21.17 33.31
CA GLN A 788 46.44 21.98 32.95
C GLN A 788 46.82 22.94 31.83
N GLY A 789 46.16 22.82 30.68
CA GLY A 789 46.29 23.75 29.56
C GLY A 789 45.29 24.90 29.66
N ILE A 790 45.68 26.11 29.28
CA ILE A 790 44.85 27.30 29.15
C ILE A 790 45.23 27.99 27.84
N ALA A 791 44.27 28.06 26.91
CA ALA A 791 44.48 28.74 25.64
C ALA A 791 44.57 30.27 25.84
N TRP A 792 45.05 30.98 24.81
CA TRP A 792 45.13 32.44 24.81
C TRP A 792 43.77 33.09 25.16
N PRO A 793 43.69 34.05 26.13
CA PRO A 793 42.43 34.70 26.53
C PRO A 793 41.64 35.34 25.38
N GLY A 794 42.34 35.87 24.37
CA GLY A 794 41.73 36.44 23.18
C GLY A 794 41.02 35.42 22.28
N LEU A 795 41.40 34.13 22.34
CA LEU A 795 40.73 33.05 21.63
C LEU A 795 39.33 32.80 22.21
N TYR A 796 39.21 32.74 23.54
CA TYR A 796 37.92 32.62 24.22
C TYR A 796 37.00 33.81 23.89
N LYS A 797 37.52 35.05 23.86
CA LYS A 797 36.74 36.23 23.46
C LYS A 797 36.26 36.14 22.00
N ALA A 798 37.11 35.68 21.08
CA ALA A 798 36.75 35.52 19.67
C ALA A 798 35.71 34.41 19.46
N GLN A 799 35.85 33.26 20.15
CA GLN A 799 34.89 32.16 20.11
C GLN A 799 33.53 32.57 20.68
N LYS A 800 33.52 33.31 21.80
CA LYS A 800 32.29 33.86 22.37
C LYS A 800 31.57 34.78 21.38
N ASN A 801 32.30 35.64 20.67
CA ASN A 801 31.73 36.51 19.65
C ASN A 801 31.17 35.72 18.45
N LEU A 802 31.87 34.66 17.99
CA LEU A 802 31.37 33.78 16.93
C LEU A 802 30.03 33.12 17.32
N TYR A 803 29.94 32.56 18.52
CA TYR A 803 28.69 31.95 19.00
C TYR A 803 27.56 32.98 19.22
N GLN A 804 27.88 34.23 19.57
CA GLN A 804 26.89 35.30 19.62
C GLN A 804 26.32 35.63 18.24
N GLU A 805 27.16 35.71 17.21
CA GLU A 805 26.70 35.94 15.83
C GLU A 805 25.92 34.73 15.28
N GLN A 806 26.29 33.50 15.66
CA GLN A 806 25.48 32.30 15.36
C GLN A 806 24.12 32.31 16.07
N ARG A 807 24.04 32.82 17.31
CA ARG A 807 22.76 32.97 18.01
C ARG A 807 21.84 33.98 17.31
N LYS A 808 22.38 35.13 16.90
CA LYS A 808 21.64 36.16 16.15
C LYS A 808 21.09 35.63 14.83
N TYR A 809 21.80 34.70 14.17
CA TYR A 809 21.29 34.01 12.98
C TYR A 809 19.96 33.31 13.23
N PHE A 810 19.84 32.54 14.32
CA PHE A 810 18.59 31.87 14.67
C PHE A 810 17.49 32.86 15.10
N GLU A 811 17.84 34.00 15.70
CA GLU A 811 16.89 35.08 16.00
C GLU A 811 16.33 35.72 14.71
N THR A 812 17.19 35.98 13.72
CA THR A 812 16.80 36.50 12.40
C THR A 812 16.01 35.47 11.58
N ASN A 813 16.40 34.20 11.65
CA ASN A 813 15.69 33.09 11.01
C ASN A 813 14.25 32.98 11.52
N GLY A 814 14.02 33.26 12.81
CA GLY A 814 12.66 33.32 13.37
C GLY A 814 11.77 34.38 12.70
N ARG A 815 12.34 35.52 12.27
CA ARG A 815 11.58 36.57 11.54
C ARG A 815 11.28 36.13 10.10
N LEU A 816 12.20 35.40 9.47
CA LEU A 816 11.97 34.83 8.14
C LEU A 816 10.85 33.79 8.18
N LEU A 817 10.91 32.86 9.14
CA LEU A 817 9.85 31.86 9.36
C LEU A 817 8.49 32.52 9.58
N ASP A 818 8.43 33.66 10.27
CA ASP A 818 7.18 34.41 10.46
C ASP A 818 6.60 34.93 9.14
N ALA A 819 7.44 35.51 8.27
CA ALA A 819 7.01 35.95 6.94
C ALA A 819 6.57 34.77 6.04
N GLU A 820 7.33 33.67 6.03
CA GLU A 820 7.02 32.48 5.22
C GLU A 820 5.74 31.78 5.66
N ILE A 821 5.59 31.54 6.97
CA ILE A 821 4.40 30.85 7.52
C ILE A 821 3.16 31.72 7.33
N LYS A 822 3.23 33.04 7.52
CA LYS A 822 2.09 33.94 7.22
C LYS A 822 1.65 33.86 5.78
N LYS A 823 2.60 33.88 4.83
CA LYS A 823 2.34 33.73 3.40
C LYS A 823 1.68 32.39 3.09
N ASP A 824 2.23 31.29 3.59
CA ASP A 824 1.71 29.94 3.34
C ASP A 824 0.31 29.73 3.95
N VAL A 825 0.09 30.21 5.17
CA VAL A 825 -1.23 30.16 5.84
C VAL A 825 -2.26 30.98 5.08
N ARG A 826 -1.92 32.21 4.64
CA ARG A 826 -2.81 33.02 3.80
C ARG A 826 -3.14 32.31 2.49
N ALA A 827 -2.14 31.77 1.79
CA ALA A 827 -2.35 31.07 0.51
C ALA A 827 -3.30 29.88 0.68
N ILE A 828 -3.05 29.01 1.66
CA ILE A 828 -3.90 27.83 1.93
C ILE A 828 -5.32 28.25 2.34
N TYR A 829 -5.45 29.28 3.20
CA TYR A 829 -6.74 29.76 3.66
C TYR A 829 -7.58 30.34 2.51
N TYR A 830 -7.00 31.18 1.65
CA TYR A 830 -7.71 31.72 0.48
C TYR A 830 -8.02 30.64 -0.56
N GLN A 831 -7.14 29.65 -0.73
CA GLN A 831 -7.43 28.48 -1.56
C GLN A 831 -8.62 27.67 -1.01
N LEU A 832 -8.68 27.45 0.31
CA LEU A 832 -9.80 26.79 0.96
C LEU A 832 -11.11 27.57 0.77
N TRP A 833 -11.06 28.90 0.95
CA TRP A 833 -12.22 29.77 0.76
C TRP A 833 -12.70 29.79 -0.69
N TYR A 834 -11.78 29.77 -1.66
CA TYR A 834 -12.08 29.59 -3.09
C TYR A 834 -12.79 28.26 -3.35
N LEU A 835 -12.27 27.15 -2.82
CA LEU A 835 -12.87 25.82 -3.02
C LEU A 835 -14.28 25.73 -2.42
N GLN A 836 -14.50 26.33 -1.24
CA GLN A 836 -15.83 26.40 -0.61
C GLN A 836 -16.82 27.24 -1.43
N ASN A 837 -16.36 28.35 -2.02
CA ASN A 837 -17.17 29.16 -2.93
C ASN A 837 -17.49 28.40 -4.24
N LYS A 838 -16.51 27.67 -4.79
CA LYS A 838 -16.70 26.82 -5.97
C LYS A 838 -17.66 25.66 -5.69
N GLN A 839 -17.60 25.07 -4.50
CA GLN A 839 -18.57 24.07 -4.03
C GLN A 839 -19.98 24.67 -3.94
N THR A 840 -20.11 25.88 -3.37
CA THR A 840 -21.41 26.59 -3.31
C THR A 840 -21.98 26.86 -4.70
N LEU A 841 -21.13 27.26 -5.65
CA LEU A 841 -21.51 27.43 -7.05
C LEU A 841 -22.05 26.11 -7.64
N PHE A 842 -21.34 25.00 -7.49
CA PHE A 842 -21.74 23.71 -8.07
C PHE A 842 -22.98 23.12 -7.38
N SER A 843 -23.16 23.35 -6.08
CA SER A 843 -24.40 22.98 -5.37
C SER A 843 -25.62 23.74 -5.89
N ARG A 844 -25.45 25.03 -6.24
CA ARG A 844 -26.52 25.80 -6.90
C ARG A 844 -26.86 25.23 -8.28
N LEU A 845 -25.85 24.76 -9.01
CA LEU A 845 -26.04 24.12 -10.32
C LEU A 845 -26.73 22.76 -10.19
N ASP A 846 -26.43 21.98 -9.15
CA ASP A 846 -27.09 20.69 -8.92
C ASP A 846 -28.59 20.88 -8.71
N SER A 847 -28.98 21.92 -7.99
CA SER A 847 -30.39 22.32 -7.86
C SER A 847 -31.03 22.71 -9.21
N ILE A 848 -30.35 23.53 -10.02
CA ILE A 848 -30.87 23.96 -11.34
C ILE A 848 -31.00 22.75 -12.28
N TYR A 849 -29.94 21.95 -12.46
CA TYR A 849 -29.96 20.78 -13.34
C TYR A 849 -30.90 19.68 -12.86
N SER A 850 -31.12 19.52 -11.55
CA SER A 850 -32.14 18.61 -11.04
C SER A 850 -33.53 19.02 -11.51
N THR A 851 -33.87 20.31 -11.43
CA THR A 851 -35.18 20.79 -11.91
C THR A 851 -35.34 20.65 -13.43
N LEU A 852 -34.27 20.88 -14.21
CA LEU A 852 -34.30 20.71 -15.66
C LEU A 852 -34.42 19.24 -16.07
N ARG A 853 -33.73 18.34 -15.36
CA ARG A 853 -33.85 16.89 -15.56
C ARG A 853 -35.28 16.43 -15.30
N ASP A 854 -35.88 16.87 -14.20
CA ASP A 854 -37.26 16.47 -13.84
C ASP A 854 -38.26 16.91 -14.91
N ALA A 855 -38.09 18.13 -15.44
CA ALA A 855 -38.88 18.62 -16.58
C ALA A 855 -38.63 17.81 -17.87
N ALA A 856 -37.38 17.47 -18.19
CA ALA A 856 -37.04 16.66 -19.37
C ALA A 856 -37.61 15.24 -19.27
N VAL A 857 -37.53 14.60 -18.11
CA VAL A 857 -38.12 13.28 -17.84
C VAL A 857 -39.64 13.33 -17.93
N LEU A 858 -40.27 14.41 -17.43
CA LEU A 858 -41.71 14.60 -17.53
C LEU A 858 -42.16 14.74 -19.00
N LYS A 859 -41.47 15.58 -19.80
CA LYS A 859 -41.75 15.75 -21.24
C LYS A 859 -41.64 14.44 -22.03
N VAL A 860 -40.65 13.59 -21.72
CA VAL A 860 -40.53 12.27 -22.36
C VAL A 860 -41.67 11.34 -21.94
N ARG A 861 -42.13 11.40 -20.67
CA ARG A 861 -43.26 10.61 -20.18
C ARG A 861 -44.61 11.05 -20.76
N THR A 862 -44.80 12.34 -21.01
CA THR A 862 -46.02 12.90 -21.61
C THR A 862 -46.05 12.76 -23.14
N GLY A 863 -44.93 12.37 -23.77
CA GLY A 863 -44.81 12.21 -25.21
C GLY A 863 -44.42 13.48 -25.97
N ASP A 864 -44.07 14.56 -25.25
CA ASP A 864 -43.79 15.89 -25.80
C ASP A 864 -42.34 16.07 -26.30
N SER A 865 -41.40 15.16 -25.97
CA SER A 865 -40.01 15.22 -26.45
C SER A 865 -39.39 13.83 -26.64
N PRO A 866 -38.47 13.64 -27.63
CA PRO A 866 -37.69 12.42 -27.77
C PRO A 866 -36.85 12.08 -26.53
N GLY A 867 -36.60 10.78 -26.29
CA GLY A 867 -35.84 10.30 -25.13
C GLY A 867 -34.41 10.86 -24.97
N LEU A 868 -33.84 11.44 -26.03
CA LEU A 868 -32.48 12.01 -26.06
C LEU A 868 -32.27 13.13 -25.04
N ASP A 869 -33.28 13.98 -24.80
CA ASP A 869 -33.23 15.07 -23.82
C ASP A 869 -33.05 14.53 -22.39
N SER A 870 -33.78 13.47 -22.05
CA SER A 870 -33.68 12.84 -20.72
C SER A 870 -32.33 12.15 -20.49
N ILE A 871 -31.74 11.55 -21.54
CA ILE A 871 -30.42 10.92 -21.49
C ILE A 871 -29.35 11.98 -21.26
N SER A 872 -29.38 13.06 -22.04
CA SER A 872 -28.43 14.17 -21.93
C SER A 872 -28.49 14.85 -20.56
N ALA A 873 -29.71 15.02 -20.01
CA ALA A 873 -29.91 15.57 -18.67
C ALA A 873 -29.35 14.66 -17.55
N ASN A 874 -29.52 13.34 -17.68
CA ASN A 874 -28.98 12.38 -16.72
C ASN A 874 -27.45 12.33 -16.73
N VAL A 875 -26.82 12.38 -17.91
CA VAL A 875 -25.36 12.40 -18.04
C VAL A 875 -24.77 13.66 -17.40
N LYS A 876 -25.36 14.84 -17.67
CA LYS A 876 -24.89 16.11 -17.09
C LYS A 876 -25.04 16.16 -15.57
N MET A 877 -26.12 15.58 -15.02
CA MET A 877 -26.28 15.42 -13.58
C MET A 877 -25.23 14.49 -12.96
N ALA A 878 -24.90 13.38 -13.62
CA ALA A 878 -23.88 12.45 -13.13
C ALA A 878 -22.48 13.09 -13.14
N GLU A 879 -22.13 13.82 -14.21
CA GLU A 879 -20.89 14.60 -14.33
C GLU A 879 -20.77 15.64 -13.20
N LEU A 880 -21.82 16.41 -12.94
CA LEU A 880 -21.84 17.43 -11.90
C LEU A 880 -21.67 16.85 -10.49
N ARG A 881 -22.31 15.71 -10.21
CA ARG A 881 -22.14 15.00 -8.92
C ARG A 881 -20.74 14.45 -8.73
N ALA A 882 -20.10 13.97 -9.80
CA ALA A 882 -18.70 13.56 -9.76
C ALA A 882 -17.77 14.75 -9.45
N LEU A 883 -18.00 15.90 -10.08
CA LEU A 883 -17.26 17.14 -9.82
C LEU A 883 -17.45 17.66 -8.39
N LEU A 884 -18.67 17.59 -7.84
CA LEU A 884 -18.94 17.93 -6.44
C LEU A 884 -18.18 17.01 -5.48
N LYS A 885 -18.10 15.71 -5.78
CA LYS A 885 -17.32 14.78 -4.96
C LYS A 885 -15.82 15.05 -5.03
N GLN A 886 -15.31 15.43 -6.21
CA GLN A 886 -13.93 15.86 -6.36
C GLN A 886 -13.62 17.10 -5.52
N LEU A 887 -14.50 18.12 -5.56
CA LEU A 887 -14.36 19.34 -4.75
C LEU A 887 -14.38 19.06 -3.25
N GLU A 888 -15.22 18.13 -2.79
CA GLU A 888 -15.24 17.71 -1.37
C GLU A 888 -13.87 17.17 -0.93
N ASN A 889 -13.24 16.34 -1.76
CA ASN A 889 -11.91 15.81 -1.49
C ASN A 889 -10.83 16.93 -1.53
N GLU A 890 -10.92 17.86 -2.49
CA GLU A 890 -9.99 19.01 -2.57
C GLU A 890 -10.08 19.92 -1.33
N VAL A 891 -11.29 20.17 -0.82
CA VAL A 891 -11.51 20.90 0.43
C VAL A 891 -10.85 20.19 1.60
N GLN A 892 -11.02 18.87 1.73
CA GLN A 892 -10.39 18.07 2.80
C GLN A 892 -8.85 18.10 2.72
N ILE A 893 -8.28 18.09 1.51
CA ILE A 893 -6.83 18.21 1.30
C ILE A 893 -6.32 19.56 1.82
N GLN A 894 -7.00 20.66 1.47
CA GLN A 894 -6.60 22.00 1.94
C GLN A 894 -6.81 22.17 3.45
N GLN A 895 -7.86 21.58 4.02
CA GLN A 895 -8.05 21.55 5.47
C GLN A 895 -6.92 20.82 6.17
N THR A 896 -6.45 19.70 5.62
CA THR A 896 -5.32 18.95 6.17
C THR A 896 -4.01 19.73 6.07
N ALA A 897 -3.80 20.44 4.95
CA ALA A 897 -2.66 21.34 4.79
C ALA A 897 -2.67 22.49 5.81
N LEU A 898 -3.85 23.06 6.08
CA LEU A 898 -4.04 24.11 7.08
C LEU A 898 -3.79 23.57 8.50
N MET A 899 -4.36 22.41 8.85
CA MET A 899 -4.14 21.73 10.13
C MET A 899 -2.66 21.48 10.40
N ARG A 900 -1.90 21.07 9.37
CA ARG A 900 -0.43 20.88 9.47
C ARG A 900 0.29 22.18 9.79
N ASN A 901 -0.04 23.28 9.10
CA ASN A 901 0.62 24.57 9.32
C ASN A 901 0.25 25.24 10.64
N LEU A 902 -0.93 24.95 11.18
CA LEU A 902 -1.37 25.43 12.48
C LEU A 902 -0.99 24.50 13.64
N ASN A 903 -0.50 23.29 13.33
CA ASN A 903 -0.27 22.23 14.30
C ASN A 903 -1.52 21.96 15.17
N SER A 904 -2.69 21.88 14.52
CA SER A 904 -3.99 21.67 15.16
C SER A 904 -4.68 20.42 14.61
N ARG A 905 -5.53 19.81 15.44
CA ARG A 905 -6.42 18.70 15.04
C ARG A 905 -7.86 19.16 14.79
N GLU A 906 -8.13 20.46 14.92
CA GLU A 906 -9.45 21.05 14.71
C GLU A 906 -9.72 21.33 13.23
N LEU A 907 -10.93 21.00 12.77
CA LEU A 907 -11.39 21.35 11.42
C LEU A 907 -11.79 22.83 11.40
N ILE A 908 -11.09 23.61 10.57
CA ILE A 908 -11.34 25.04 10.37
C ILE A 908 -12.03 25.24 9.03
N TYR A 909 -13.06 26.08 9.03
CA TYR A 909 -13.81 26.48 7.84
C TYR A 909 -13.57 27.98 7.61
N ALA A 910 -13.44 28.40 6.34
CA ALA A 910 -13.57 29.81 6.03
C ALA A 910 -15.05 30.22 6.15
N PRO A 911 -15.35 31.52 6.34
CA PRO A 911 -16.71 32.03 6.38
C PRO A 911 -17.48 31.65 5.10
N LEU A 912 -18.78 31.35 5.25
CA LEU A 912 -19.73 31.12 4.14
C LEU A 912 -20.09 32.43 3.40
N ALA A 913 -19.14 33.34 3.27
CA ALA A 913 -19.25 34.59 2.53
C ALA A 913 -18.59 34.45 1.14
N PRO A 914 -18.94 35.32 0.17
CA PRO A 914 -18.23 35.40 -1.10
C PRO A 914 -16.73 35.57 -0.89
N LEU A 915 -15.92 34.95 -1.75
CA LEU A 915 -14.46 35.08 -1.71
C LEU A 915 -14.06 36.56 -1.75
N GLU A 916 -13.33 37.02 -0.74
CA GLU A 916 -12.92 38.41 -0.62
C GLU A 916 -11.70 38.72 -1.52
N LYS A 917 -11.70 39.88 -2.17
CA LYS A 917 -10.56 40.41 -2.95
C LYS A 917 -9.59 41.13 -2.02
N LEU A 918 -8.32 40.72 -2.02
CA LEU A 918 -7.28 41.36 -1.21
C LEU A 918 -6.91 42.75 -1.76
N PRO A 919 -6.74 43.78 -0.89
CA PRO A 919 -6.28 45.09 -1.34
C PRO A 919 -4.79 45.05 -1.74
N VAL A 920 -4.37 45.91 -2.67
CA VAL A 920 -2.94 46.11 -2.96
C VAL A 920 -2.42 47.24 -2.08
N VAL A 921 -1.50 46.92 -1.16
CA VAL A 921 -0.85 47.93 -0.32
C VAL A 921 0.48 48.32 -0.97
N ILE A 922 0.63 49.59 -1.32
CA ILE A 922 1.91 50.15 -1.79
C ILE A 922 2.66 50.66 -0.55
N ALA A 923 3.46 49.80 0.08
CA ALA A 923 4.32 50.18 1.20
C ALA A 923 5.75 50.45 0.73
N GLN A 924 6.38 51.51 1.25
CA GLN A 924 7.83 51.70 1.14
C GLN A 924 8.52 50.82 2.19
N PRO A 925 9.52 49.99 1.81
CA PRO A 925 10.19 49.12 2.77
C PRO A 925 11.12 49.93 3.67
N ASP A 926 10.69 50.23 4.90
CA ASP A 926 11.51 50.89 5.93
C ASP A 926 12.62 49.97 6.50
N SER A 927 12.60 48.67 6.19
CA SER A 927 13.54 47.69 6.74
C SER A 927 13.96 46.62 5.72
N ILE A 928 15.19 46.11 5.89
CA ILE A 928 15.74 45.02 5.07
C ILE A 928 14.90 43.76 5.30
N HIS A 929 14.43 43.15 4.21
CA HIS A 929 13.64 41.93 4.28
C HIS A 929 14.38 40.80 5.05
N PRO A 930 13.68 39.99 5.87
CA PRO A 930 14.30 38.95 6.70
C PRO A 930 15.23 37.98 5.95
N VAL A 931 14.94 37.63 4.70
CA VAL A 931 15.82 36.79 3.84
C VAL A 931 17.20 37.44 3.69
N LEU A 932 17.24 38.72 3.31
CA LEU A 932 18.49 39.45 3.12
C LEU A 932 19.19 39.69 4.45
N ALA A 933 18.44 39.95 5.51
CA ALA A 933 18.98 40.09 6.86
C ALA A 933 19.68 38.80 7.34
N LEU A 934 19.10 37.63 7.05
CA LEU A 934 19.67 36.32 7.40
C LEU A 934 20.97 36.06 6.64
N GLN A 935 21.00 36.35 5.34
CA GLN A 935 22.21 36.18 4.54
C GLN A 935 23.32 37.15 4.95
N ASN A 936 22.98 38.39 5.32
CA ASN A 936 23.94 39.33 5.91
C ASN A 936 24.50 38.83 7.27
N GLN A 937 23.69 38.09 8.04
CA GLN A 937 24.15 37.47 9.29
C GLN A 937 25.17 36.36 9.04
N ASN A 938 25.07 35.60 7.95
CA ASN A 938 26.09 34.63 7.53
C ASN A 938 27.44 35.29 7.24
N VAL A 939 27.45 36.47 6.62
CA VAL A 939 28.67 37.28 6.42
C VAL A 939 29.29 37.67 7.76
N SER A 940 28.46 38.07 8.73
CA SER A 940 28.90 38.45 10.07
C SER A 940 29.51 37.26 10.84
N ILE A 941 28.94 36.06 10.69
CA ILE A 941 29.49 34.81 11.25
C ILE A 941 30.86 34.49 10.62
N ALA A 942 30.97 34.49 9.29
CA ALA A 942 32.23 34.22 8.61
C ALA A 942 33.32 35.23 9.01
N ARG A 943 32.96 36.51 9.16
CA ARG A 943 33.87 37.56 9.67
C ARG A 943 34.32 37.30 11.11
N ALA A 944 33.45 36.79 11.97
CA ALA A 944 33.80 36.42 13.34
C ALA A 944 34.74 35.19 13.37
N ASP A 945 34.53 34.23 12.47
CA ASP A 945 35.37 33.02 12.38
C ASP A 945 36.81 33.33 11.95
N VAL A 946 37.01 34.27 11.02
CA VAL A 946 38.36 34.78 10.68
C VAL A 946 39.12 35.26 11.92
N LYS A 947 38.44 35.90 12.90
CA LYS A 947 39.06 36.34 14.16
C LYS A 947 39.38 35.17 15.09
N VAL A 948 38.60 34.08 15.07
CA VAL A 948 38.88 32.86 15.84
C VAL A 948 40.13 32.18 15.30
N ILE A 949 40.16 31.90 13.99
CA ILE A 949 41.33 31.31 13.33
C ILE A 949 42.56 32.16 13.59
N ARG A 950 42.48 33.51 13.48
CA ARG A 950 43.60 34.43 13.77
C ARG A 950 44.14 34.34 15.21
N ASN A 951 43.30 33.97 16.18
CA ASN A 951 43.72 33.84 17.58
C ASN A 951 44.19 32.43 17.95
N GLN A 952 44.00 31.42 17.09
CA GLN A 952 44.50 30.05 17.33
C GLN A 952 46.03 29.94 17.24
N ASN A 953 46.71 30.84 16.51
CA ASN A 953 48.18 30.88 16.45
C ASN A 953 48.81 31.77 17.53
N ARG A 954 48.06 32.10 18.58
CA ARG A 954 48.63 32.73 19.78
C ARG A 954 49.15 31.65 20.73
N PRO A 955 50.11 31.97 21.61
CA PRO A 955 50.67 30.99 22.54
C PRO A 955 49.59 30.33 23.41
N GLU A 956 49.73 29.03 23.64
CA GLU A 956 48.98 28.29 24.64
C GLU A 956 49.82 28.19 25.91
N PHE A 957 49.21 28.40 27.07
CA PHE A 957 49.89 28.29 28.35
C PHE A 957 49.49 26.96 28.99
N SER A 958 50.44 26.26 29.60
CA SER A 958 50.14 25.10 30.42
C SER A 958 50.95 25.12 31.70
N GLY A 959 50.31 24.75 32.79
CA GLY A 959 50.96 24.54 34.09
C GLY A 959 51.03 23.05 34.37
N ARG A 960 52.15 22.60 34.92
CA ARG A 960 52.28 21.25 35.49
C ARG A 960 52.75 21.34 36.93
N VAL A 961 52.18 20.51 37.79
CA VAL A 961 52.65 20.31 39.16
C VAL A 961 52.99 18.84 39.28
N PHE A 962 54.18 18.52 39.79
CA PHE A 962 54.67 17.16 39.86
C PHE A 962 55.39 16.90 41.19
N SER A 963 55.43 15.63 41.57
CA SER A 963 56.19 15.13 42.71
C SER A 963 57.06 13.97 42.24
N GLN A 964 58.35 14.01 42.60
CA GLN A 964 59.34 13.00 42.22
C GLN A 964 60.35 12.79 43.35
N ARG A 965 61.07 11.67 43.31
CA ARG A 965 62.27 11.48 44.14
C ARG A 965 63.47 12.09 43.42
N LEU A 966 64.45 12.62 44.15
CA LEU A 966 65.63 13.21 43.52
C LEU A 966 66.88 12.88 44.34
N TRP A 967 67.87 12.28 43.70
CA TRP A 967 69.10 11.88 44.37
C TRP A 967 69.83 13.10 44.96
N GLY A 968 70.09 13.06 46.27
CA GLY A 968 70.74 14.16 47.00
C GLY A 968 69.79 15.22 47.58
N ALA A 969 68.47 15.12 47.36
CA ALA A 969 67.45 15.95 47.99
C ALA A 969 66.55 15.11 48.93
N SER A 970 65.86 15.76 49.87
CA SER A 970 64.92 15.08 50.75
C SER A 970 63.65 14.67 49.99
N ASP A 971 63.32 13.39 49.99
CA ASP A 971 62.12 12.86 49.33
C ASP A 971 60.83 13.20 50.12
N PRO A 972 59.72 13.57 49.44
CA PRO A 972 59.56 13.80 48.01
C PRO A 972 59.88 15.25 47.58
N PHE A 973 60.55 15.41 46.43
CA PHE A 973 60.75 16.70 45.80
C PHE A 973 59.52 17.07 44.95
N SER A 974 58.81 18.12 45.36
CA SER A 974 57.65 18.64 44.62
C SER A 974 58.02 19.93 43.90
N GLY A 975 57.63 20.04 42.63
CA GLY A 975 57.93 21.18 41.77
C GLY A 975 56.72 21.60 40.92
N PHE A 976 56.77 22.82 40.40
CA PHE A 976 55.83 23.28 39.39
C PHE A 976 56.61 23.81 38.18
N SER A 977 56.05 23.61 36.99
CA SER A 977 56.60 24.14 35.75
C SER A 977 55.50 24.83 34.96
N VAL A 978 55.79 26.00 34.41
CA VAL A 978 54.90 26.70 33.48
C VAL A 978 55.54 26.63 32.09
N MET A 979 54.77 26.18 31.11
CA MET A 979 55.19 26.07 29.72
C MET A 979 54.30 26.97 28.84
N ALA A 980 54.93 27.78 28.00
CA ALA A 980 54.25 28.50 26.93
C ALA A 980 54.57 27.81 25.59
N SER A 981 53.57 27.19 24.98
CA SER A 981 53.66 26.55 23.68
C SER A 981 53.51 27.62 22.59
N VAL A 982 54.58 27.88 21.84
CA VAL A 982 54.56 28.79 20.69
C VAL A 982 54.62 27.97 19.39
N PRO A 983 53.70 28.17 18.43
CA PRO A 983 53.75 27.48 17.14
C PRO A 983 54.90 28.05 16.28
N LEU A 984 56.08 27.43 16.36
CA LEU A 984 57.29 27.86 15.64
C LEU A 984 57.35 27.34 14.18
N PHE A 985 56.76 26.18 13.91
CA PHE A 985 56.73 25.54 12.59
C PHE A 985 55.31 25.56 12.00
N GLY A 986 55.17 25.70 10.68
CA GLY A 986 53.87 25.70 9.99
C GLY A 986 53.26 27.09 9.68
N GLY A 987 54.05 28.16 9.68
CA GLY A 987 53.58 29.53 9.39
C GLY A 987 52.87 29.67 8.03
N ASN A 988 53.29 28.93 7.00
CA ASN A 988 52.60 28.88 5.70
C ASN A 988 51.23 28.22 5.82
N ALA A 989 51.11 27.09 6.53
CA ALA A 989 49.83 26.40 6.74
C ALA A 989 48.83 27.28 7.51
N TYR A 990 49.31 28.05 8.49
CA TYR A 990 48.46 28.98 9.23
C TYR A 990 48.00 30.18 8.39
N ARG A 991 48.91 30.79 7.61
CA ARG A 991 48.54 31.84 6.64
C ARG A 991 47.51 31.32 5.64
N SER A 992 47.65 30.08 5.18
CA SER A 992 46.66 29.43 4.32
C SER A 992 45.31 29.26 5.04
N LYS A 993 45.26 28.80 6.29
CA LYS A 993 44.01 28.70 7.07
C LYS A 993 43.30 30.05 7.23
N VAL A 994 44.04 31.13 7.49
CA VAL A 994 43.47 32.49 7.57
C VAL A 994 42.96 32.94 6.20
N ARG A 995 43.70 32.69 5.12
CA ARG A 995 43.26 32.99 3.74
C ARG A 995 42.01 32.19 3.35
N THR A 996 41.90 30.93 3.76
CA THR A 996 40.70 30.11 3.55
C THR A 996 39.49 30.71 4.26
N ALA A 997 39.62 31.11 5.52
CA ALA A 997 38.52 31.78 6.25
C ALA A 997 38.15 33.15 5.63
N GLN A 998 39.12 33.89 5.09
CA GLN A 998 38.86 35.13 4.34
C GLN A 998 38.16 34.88 3.01
N ALA A 999 38.53 33.81 2.30
CA ALA A 999 37.86 33.39 1.08
C ALA A 999 36.41 32.98 1.36
N GLU A 1000 36.15 32.24 2.44
CA GLU A 1000 34.80 31.90 2.87
C GLU A 1000 33.96 33.15 3.19
N MET A 1001 34.53 34.13 3.89
CA MET A 1001 33.86 35.42 4.11
C MET A 1001 33.53 36.14 2.79
N MET A 1002 34.43 36.13 1.80
CA MET A 1002 34.16 36.69 0.47
C MET A 1002 33.06 35.92 -0.26
N ILE A 1003 33.03 34.58 -0.19
CA ILE A 1003 31.95 33.75 -0.74
C ILE A 1003 30.60 34.14 -0.14
N GLN A 1004 30.52 34.30 1.19
CA GLN A 1004 29.28 34.71 1.84
C GLN A 1004 28.84 36.13 1.44
N GLN A 1005 29.79 37.04 1.21
CA GLN A 1005 29.51 38.39 0.72
C GLN A 1005 28.96 38.37 -0.71
N THR A 1006 29.61 37.65 -1.63
CA THR A 1006 29.11 37.50 -3.01
C THR A 1006 27.75 36.83 -3.05
N ARG A 1007 27.48 35.85 -2.17
CA ARG A 1007 26.14 35.25 -2.02
C ARG A 1007 25.10 36.25 -1.54
N TYR A 1008 25.45 37.14 -0.61
CA TYR A 1008 24.55 38.22 -0.19
C TYR A 1008 24.21 39.17 -1.34
N ASP A 1009 25.22 39.58 -2.12
CA ASP A 1009 25.02 40.47 -3.26
C ASP A 1009 24.16 39.82 -4.35
N TYR A 1010 24.36 38.52 -4.62
CA TYR A 1010 23.51 37.74 -5.52
C TYR A 1010 22.07 37.60 -5.01
N GLU A 1011 21.90 37.25 -3.73
CA GLU A 1011 20.56 37.10 -3.13
C GLU A 1011 19.80 38.43 -3.13
N LYS A 1012 20.51 39.55 -2.98
CA LYS A 1012 19.94 40.90 -3.12
C LYS A 1012 19.40 41.14 -4.53
N GLN A 1013 20.19 40.84 -5.57
CA GLN A 1013 19.74 40.97 -6.97
C GLN A 1013 18.54 40.07 -7.26
N LEU A 1014 18.58 38.83 -6.78
CA LEU A 1014 17.49 37.87 -6.94
C LEU A 1014 16.21 38.32 -6.23
N PHE A 1015 16.34 38.88 -5.02
CA PHE A 1015 15.23 39.41 -4.26
C PHE A 1015 14.57 40.61 -4.97
N GLU A 1016 15.36 41.56 -5.45
CA GLU A 1016 14.87 42.72 -6.22
C GLU A 1016 14.13 42.29 -7.49
N SER A 1017 14.68 41.33 -8.24
CA SER A 1017 14.03 40.76 -9.42
C SER A 1017 12.70 40.06 -9.09
N ARG A 1018 12.68 39.24 -8.03
CA ARG A 1018 11.46 38.52 -7.61
C ARG A 1018 10.38 39.46 -7.08
N GLN A 1019 10.76 40.50 -6.35
CA GLN A 1019 9.84 41.54 -5.89
C GLN A 1019 9.19 42.27 -7.07
N SER A 1020 9.99 42.65 -8.07
CA SER A 1020 9.49 43.28 -9.29
C SER A 1020 8.54 42.37 -10.07
N ASN A 1021 8.90 41.10 -10.24
CA ASN A 1021 8.06 40.11 -10.91
C ASN A 1021 6.73 39.88 -10.17
N ALA A 1022 6.76 39.77 -8.84
CA ALA A 1022 5.55 39.62 -8.03
C ALA A 1022 4.60 40.83 -8.18
N ALA A 1023 5.14 42.06 -8.24
CA ALA A 1023 4.34 43.25 -8.51
C ALA A 1023 3.69 43.22 -9.90
N GLN A 1024 4.43 42.80 -10.94
CA GLN A 1024 3.90 42.66 -12.30
C GLN A 1024 2.84 41.56 -12.41
N GLU A 1025 2.97 40.46 -11.68
CA GLU A 1025 1.95 39.41 -11.63
C GLU A 1025 0.62 39.90 -11.05
N VAL A 1026 0.65 40.77 -10.02
CA VAL A 1026 -0.56 41.39 -9.47
C VAL A 1026 -1.27 42.22 -10.54
N VAL A 1027 -0.55 43.11 -11.23
CA VAL A 1027 -1.10 43.97 -12.29
C VAL A 1027 -1.68 43.12 -13.43
N LYS A 1028 -0.96 42.06 -13.84
CA LYS A 1028 -1.42 41.11 -14.86
C LYS A 1028 -2.75 40.45 -14.46
N ASN A 1029 -2.85 39.90 -13.25
CA ASN A 1029 -4.06 39.19 -12.80
C ASN A 1029 -5.23 40.16 -12.56
N GLU A 1030 -4.95 41.39 -12.15
CA GLU A 1030 -5.97 42.44 -11.96
C GLU A 1030 -6.67 42.84 -13.27
N SER A 1031 -5.91 42.90 -14.37
CA SER A 1031 -6.45 43.27 -15.69
C SER A 1031 -7.57 42.31 -16.16
N LEU A 1032 -7.37 41.00 -15.99
CA LEU A 1032 -8.35 39.98 -16.37
C LEU A 1032 -9.51 39.90 -15.36
N LEU A 1033 -9.23 40.08 -14.07
CA LEU A 1033 -10.26 40.11 -13.03
C LEU A 1033 -11.26 41.26 -13.27
N SER A 1034 -10.75 42.43 -13.67
CA SER A 1034 -11.58 43.62 -13.94
C SER A 1034 -12.61 43.39 -15.05
N PHE A 1035 -12.31 42.56 -16.05
CA PHE A 1035 -13.28 42.18 -17.09
C PHE A 1035 -14.46 41.40 -16.50
N TYR A 1036 -14.19 40.41 -15.66
CA TYR A 1036 -15.24 39.58 -15.05
C TYR A 1036 -16.08 40.37 -14.04
N GLU A 1037 -15.46 41.26 -13.26
CA GLU A 1037 -16.16 42.12 -12.28
C GLU A 1037 -17.12 43.11 -12.95
N ASN A 1038 -16.74 43.70 -14.09
CA ASN A 1038 -17.52 44.75 -14.74
C ASN A 1038 -18.59 44.21 -15.70
N ALA A 1039 -18.26 43.20 -16.51
CA ALA A 1039 -19.13 42.71 -17.59
C ALA A 1039 -19.54 41.24 -17.40
N GLY A 1040 -18.58 40.36 -17.12
CA GLY A 1040 -18.80 38.90 -17.15
C GLY A 1040 -19.89 38.41 -16.19
N LEU A 1041 -19.84 38.82 -14.91
CA LEU A 1041 -20.80 38.35 -13.90
C LEU A 1041 -22.24 38.78 -14.21
N ARG A 1042 -22.44 40.03 -14.66
CA ARG A 1042 -23.77 40.53 -15.06
C ARG A 1042 -24.32 39.73 -16.23
N GLN A 1043 -23.47 39.44 -17.23
CA GLN A 1043 -23.88 38.66 -18.40
C GLN A 1043 -24.23 37.21 -18.04
N ALA A 1044 -23.48 36.58 -17.14
CA ALA A 1044 -23.78 35.22 -16.68
C ALA A 1044 -25.15 35.13 -15.99
N ASP A 1045 -25.53 36.14 -15.19
CA ASP A 1045 -26.81 36.16 -14.50
C ASP A 1045 -28.00 36.35 -15.44
N GLU A 1046 -27.85 37.22 -16.44
CA GLU A 1046 -28.86 37.38 -17.50
C GLU A 1046 -28.98 36.10 -18.35
N ILE A 1047 -27.87 35.43 -18.70
CA ILE A 1047 -27.91 34.16 -19.43
C ILE A 1047 -28.66 33.10 -18.62
N ILE A 1048 -28.39 32.93 -17.32
CA ILE A 1048 -29.07 31.95 -16.47
C ILE A 1048 -30.58 32.26 -16.40
N LYS A 1049 -30.95 33.53 -16.22
CA LYS A 1049 -32.34 33.97 -16.11
C LYS A 1049 -33.10 33.76 -17.42
N ALA A 1050 -32.53 34.20 -18.55
CA ALA A 1050 -33.14 34.09 -19.87
C ALA A 1050 -33.27 32.63 -20.32
N SER A 1051 -32.21 31.83 -20.19
CA SER A 1051 -32.23 30.39 -20.57
C SER A 1051 -33.19 29.58 -19.72
N SER A 1052 -33.24 29.82 -18.41
CA SER A 1052 -34.17 29.11 -17.51
C SER A 1052 -35.62 29.48 -17.80
N LEU A 1053 -35.91 30.74 -18.15
CA LEU A 1053 -37.24 31.21 -18.50
C LEU A 1053 -37.69 30.62 -19.84
N ALA A 1054 -36.86 30.73 -20.89
CA ALA A 1054 -37.14 30.21 -22.23
C ALA A 1054 -37.35 28.68 -22.24
N TYR A 1055 -36.59 27.94 -21.42
CA TYR A 1055 -36.80 26.49 -21.30
C TYR A 1055 -38.13 26.17 -20.59
N ARG A 1056 -38.51 26.94 -19.56
CA ARG A 1056 -39.79 26.78 -18.85
C ARG A 1056 -41.00 27.18 -19.69
N SER A 1057 -40.88 28.18 -20.56
CA SER A 1057 -41.93 28.55 -21.52
C SER A 1057 -42.00 27.60 -22.73
N GLY A 1058 -41.02 26.71 -22.90
CA GLY A 1058 -40.97 25.73 -23.98
C GLY A 1058 -40.40 26.28 -25.29
N GLU A 1059 -39.76 27.44 -25.27
CA GLU A 1059 -39.16 28.11 -26.44
C GLU A 1059 -37.84 27.47 -26.91
N ILE A 1060 -37.10 26.83 -26.00
CA ILE A 1060 -35.81 26.18 -26.30
C ILE A 1060 -35.73 24.74 -25.77
N SER A 1061 -34.92 23.92 -26.42
CA SER A 1061 -34.65 22.52 -26.06
C SER A 1061 -33.75 22.40 -24.82
N PHE A 1062 -33.66 21.20 -24.23
CA PHE A 1062 -32.73 20.94 -23.12
C PHE A 1062 -31.27 21.13 -23.55
N ALA A 1063 -30.92 20.74 -24.78
CA ALA A 1063 -29.57 20.89 -25.32
C ALA A 1063 -29.13 22.37 -25.37
N GLU A 1064 -30.00 23.25 -25.89
CA GLU A 1064 -29.76 24.69 -25.97
C GLU A 1064 -29.69 25.32 -24.57
N ALA A 1065 -30.63 24.98 -23.69
CA ALA A 1065 -30.61 25.45 -22.30
C ALA A 1065 -29.33 25.02 -21.57
N SER A 1066 -28.89 23.77 -21.77
CA SER A 1066 -27.66 23.22 -21.21
C SER A 1066 -26.40 23.94 -21.73
N GLN A 1067 -26.38 24.31 -23.01
CA GLN A 1067 -25.27 25.07 -23.61
C GLN A 1067 -25.15 26.48 -23.02
N TYR A 1068 -26.26 27.21 -22.93
CA TYR A 1068 -26.27 28.55 -22.33
C TYR A 1068 -25.89 28.52 -20.83
N LEU A 1069 -26.40 27.54 -20.09
CA LEU A 1069 -26.03 27.35 -18.69
C LEU A 1069 -24.54 27.02 -18.56
N THR A 1070 -23.99 26.15 -19.41
CA THR A 1070 -22.55 25.84 -19.41
C THR A 1070 -21.71 27.10 -19.62
N GLN A 1071 -22.10 27.97 -20.55
CA GLN A 1071 -21.41 29.24 -20.79
C GLN A 1071 -21.45 30.16 -19.55
N ALA A 1072 -22.61 30.32 -18.92
CA ALA A 1072 -22.75 31.14 -17.70
C ALA A 1072 -21.95 30.56 -16.51
N ILE A 1073 -21.91 29.23 -16.38
CA ILE A 1073 -21.11 28.52 -15.37
C ILE A 1073 -19.64 28.77 -15.60
N GLU A 1074 -19.18 28.66 -16.84
CA GLU A 1074 -17.78 28.86 -17.20
C GLU A 1074 -17.33 30.30 -16.89
N ILE A 1075 -18.17 31.30 -17.15
CA ILE A 1075 -17.91 32.69 -16.75
C ILE A 1075 -17.76 32.82 -15.22
N ARG A 1076 -18.70 32.27 -14.44
CA ARG A 1076 -18.66 32.32 -12.95
C ARG A 1076 -17.47 31.54 -12.38
N LYS A 1077 -17.12 30.40 -12.97
CA LYS A 1077 -15.95 29.60 -12.62
C LYS A 1077 -14.65 30.36 -12.92
N ASN A 1078 -14.53 30.93 -14.12
CA ASN A 1078 -13.34 31.66 -14.54
C ASN A 1078 -13.15 32.95 -13.75
N TYR A 1079 -14.24 33.60 -13.32
CA TYR A 1079 -14.18 34.70 -12.34
C TYR A 1079 -13.55 34.24 -11.01
N LEU A 1080 -14.07 33.16 -10.40
CA LEU A 1080 -13.53 32.63 -9.14
C LEU A 1080 -12.06 32.21 -9.28
N GLU A 1081 -11.68 31.61 -10.41
CA GLU A 1081 -10.29 31.24 -10.70
C GLU A 1081 -9.39 32.46 -10.89
N SER A 1082 -9.87 33.50 -11.57
CA SER A 1082 -9.13 34.75 -11.76
C SER A 1082 -8.97 35.51 -10.45
N LEU A 1083 -10.01 35.57 -9.62
CA LEU A 1083 -9.97 36.17 -8.28
C LEU A 1083 -9.00 35.42 -7.37
N ASN A 1084 -9.03 34.09 -7.40
CA ASN A 1084 -8.09 33.27 -6.64
C ASN A 1084 -6.64 33.49 -7.07
N LYS A 1085 -6.37 33.55 -8.39
CA LYS A 1085 -5.03 33.86 -8.93
C LYS A 1085 -4.56 35.25 -8.50
N TYR A 1086 -5.44 36.25 -8.58
CA TYR A 1086 -5.17 37.60 -8.11
C TYR A 1086 -4.80 37.62 -6.63
N ASN A 1087 -5.62 37.00 -5.77
CA ASN A 1087 -5.35 36.92 -4.33
C ASN A 1087 -4.02 36.24 -4.03
N HIS A 1088 -3.68 35.14 -4.73
CA HIS A 1088 -2.40 34.47 -4.57
C HIS A 1088 -1.21 35.36 -5.01
N SER A 1089 -1.34 36.12 -6.09
CA SER A 1089 -0.30 37.09 -6.48
C SER A 1089 -0.14 38.21 -5.45
N VAL A 1090 -1.23 38.70 -4.84
CA VAL A 1090 -1.16 39.70 -3.77
C VAL A 1090 -0.51 39.13 -2.51
N ILE A 1091 -0.84 37.89 -2.12
CA ILE A 1091 -0.20 37.20 -0.98
C ILE A 1091 1.31 37.03 -1.22
N GLN A 1092 1.70 36.68 -2.45
CA GLN A 1092 3.09 36.56 -2.83
C GLN A 1092 3.81 37.92 -2.79
N TYR A 1093 3.13 39.00 -3.20
CA TYR A 1093 3.66 40.35 -3.10
C TYR A 1093 3.81 40.81 -1.63
N TYR A 1094 2.82 40.51 -0.77
CA TYR A 1094 2.86 40.79 0.67
C TYR A 1094 4.08 40.19 1.37
N TYR A 1095 4.52 39.00 0.96
CA TYR A 1095 5.77 38.42 1.45
C TYR A 1095 6.97 39.35 1.18
N TYR A 1096 7.14 39.82 -0.06
CA TYR A 1096 8.29 40.68 -0.42
C TYR A 1096 8.25 42.07 0.23
N ILE A 1097 7.07 42.59 0.58
CA ILE A 1097 6.92 43.84 1.33
C ILE A 1097 6.82 43.64 2.86
N ASN A 1098 6.98 42.40 3.34
CA ASN A 1098 6.95 42.01 4.74
C ASN A 1098 5.66 42.42 5.50
N GLN A 1099 4.48 42.12 4.92
CA GLN A 1099 3.15 42.41 5.49
C GLN A 1099 2.33 41.16 5.82
#